data_AF-A0AAQ6IGI7-F1
#
_entry.id   AF-A0AAQ6IGI7-F1
#
_cell.length_a   1.000
_cell.length_b   1.000
_cell.length_c   1.000
_cell.angle_alpha   90.00
_cell.angle_beta   90.00
_cell.angle_gamma   90.00
#
_symmetry.space_group_name_H-M   'P 1'
#
loop_
_entity.id
_entity.type
_entity.pdbx_description
1 polymer ?
#
loop_
_entity_poly.entity_id
_entity_poly.type
_entity_poly.pdbx_seq_one_letter_code
_entity_poly.pdbx_strand_id
1 'polypeptide(L)'
;MAFVFLLGVALFISVWASAKCDGVPQGVELMECRDRFFVIAVDLSCIGSEPHFEAVDDTGVYPITKQYAAECGYSVNALTVLGHMELRASYFSCHAENKDDKMFTFNFNLVATHDGEEVRYALNKTCSPSLPWSPREVTCEINYMEVSVRSDVACPTGAKRDWDAVVQTAHFSATSDWQVMFQKPEQEPVPMSLSETHRRGYVFQLTDGRLVFRTPYGQPDSFITVVDGIPVEVVHATLFSRQSWVVLLVNMEAACSMHEGSFDESTHMRWQAPEVLNPLVSDLHNTQVNIGVNGKLVEQSVAEERGYIVEKHNNTIQISIPYTAEEGYRKSFVIEDLYQFYIFNLYLEKISVDEDLVETRFRYYRTLSTPLMLCPIFTVNRMDLEQRLFIVYLGDVPEDVELVAIHFNGHEFTVPLNNTSIHMITNIHSNNTHGYTLEVPFDDPVIIHEILREESVMKHKLDIYYTLTILPENEHFNYLASVTALTYVSSPVFDAVCSESGISFKLDHQPFHYLWKISIGSDLLTSELAAQHGYIMSNSSQSLLLHVPLFTHGYQYKNVTLKEYFGTFEILLRDHETSEIQSSTVKTCPFNTTTELIVCSTDGRMTVVADLSPVVSSGVIPARTSLIREHCGPIEADNTRVLFSFPLHTCGSIIKLGKNSVTYKNKISFSKKQTPAISSNNDIDSVTVQCTYPLAGLHRLFSAYRFESDTAGVGCIVHSAHSTDDLQSPTVLQTPVPSTRCNFQDLFKY
;
A
#
# COMPACT_ATOMS: atom_id res chain seq x y z
N MET A 1 -3.77 -19.75 62.28
CA MET A 1 -5.10 -19.34 61.79
C MET A 1 -5.07 -17.85 61.49
N ALA A 2 -5.77 -17.42 60.44
CA ALA A 2 -5.90 -16.07 59.89
C ALA A 2 -4.80 -15.65 58.87
N PHE A 3 -5.24 -15.65 57.61
CA PHE A 3 -4.59 -15.19 56.39
C PHE A 3 -4.36 -13.67 56.42
N VAL A 4 -3.19 -13.22 55.93
CA VAL A 4 -2.89 -11.83 55.60
C VAL A 4 -2.72 -11.77 54.08
N PHE A 5 -3.68 -11.16 53.38
CA PHE A 5 -3.56 -10.80 51.96
C PHE A 5 -3.25 -9.30 51.87
N LEU A 6 -2.09 -8.99 51.31
CA LEU A 6 -1.70 -7.66 50.85
C LEU A 6 -2.44 -7.35 49.55
N LEU A 7 -3.26 -6.30 49.55
CA LEU A 7 -3.81 -5.69 48.34
C LEU A 7 -3.46 -4.20 48.37
N GLY A 8 -2.47 -3.84 47.55
CA GLY A 8 -2.12 -2.46 47.25
C GLY A 8 -3.21 -1.83 46.39
N VAL A 9 -3.70 -0.69 46.85
CA VAL A 9 -4.61 0.17 46.09
C VAL A 9 -3.76 0.99 45.11
N ALA A 10 -3.72 0.56 43.85
CA ALA A 10 -3.27 1.38 42.74
C ALA A 10 -4.43 2.29 42.32
N LEU A 11 -4.30 3.57 42.65
CA LEU A 11 -5.20 4.64 42.25
C LEU A 11 -4.99 4.88 40.74
N PHE A 12 -5.89 4.38 39.89
CA PHE A 12 -5.95 4.80 38.49
C PHE A 12 -6.48 6.23 38.44
N ILE A 13 -5.57 7.18 38.25
CA ILE A 13 -5.91 8.55 37.85
C ILE A 13 -6.35 8.48 36.38
N SER A 14 -7.65 8.30 36.16
CA SER A 14 -8.27 8.65 34.88
C SER A 14 -8.27 10.17 34.77
N VAL A 15 -7.25 10.73 34.12
CA VAL A 15 -7.30 12.10 33.61
C VAL A 15 -8.27 12.10 32.43
N TRP A 16 -9.57 12.12 32.73
CA TRP A 16 -10.51 12.78 31.85
C TRP A 16 -10.26 14.27 32.07
N ALA A 17 -9.58 14.89 31.10
CA ALA A 17 -9.55 16.34 30.99
C ALA A 17 -10.96 16.80 30.60
N SER A 18 -11.88 16.82 31.56
CA SER A 18 -13.08 17.67 31.47
C SER A 18 -12.60 19.10 31.62
N ALA A 19 -12.15 19.68 30.50
CA ALA A 19 -11.90 21.09 30.37
C ALA A 19 -13.26 21.80 30.49
N LYS A 20 -13.59 22.22 31.71
CA LYS A 20 -14.61 23.22 31.96
C LYS A 20 -14.02 24.56 31.51
N CYS A 21 -14.35 24.98 30.30
CA CYS A 21 -14.04 26.31 29.79
C CYS A 21 -15.34 27.13 29.79
N ASP A 22 -15.39 28.16 30.63
CA ASP A 22 -16.31 29.28 30.44
C ASP A 22 -15.86 30.05 29.18
N GLY A 23 -16.77 30.24 28.21
CA GLY A 23 -16.57 31.08 27.03
C GLY A 23 -16.40 30.32 25.71
N VAL A 24 -17.42 30.41 24.85
CA VAL A 24 -17.55 29.82 23.50
C VAL A 24 -17.65 28.28 23.50
N PRO A 25 -18.69 27.66 22.89
CA PRO A 25 -18.79 26.20 22.82
C PRO A 25 -17.67 25.57 21.99
N GLN A 26 -17.31 24.31 22.32
CA GLN A 26 -16.54 23.46 21.41
C GLN A 26 -17.26 23.43 20.04
N GLY A 27 -16.57 23.82 18.96
CA GLY A 27 -17.10 23.78 17.59
C GLY A 27 -17.28 25.14 16.89
N VAL A 28 -17.21 26.28 17.59
CA VAL A 28 -17.13 27.59 16.90
C VAL A 28 -15.68 27.86 16.54
N GLU A 29 -15.35 27.67 15.26
CA GLU A 29 -13.99 27.84 14.72
C GLU A 29 -13.61 29.32 14.61
N LEU A 30 -14.58 30.16 14.22
CA LEU A 30 -14.34 31.56 13.91
C LEU A 30 -15.50 32.45 14.31
N MET A 31 -15.18 33.60 14.89
CA MET A 31 -16.12 34.68 15.16
C MET A 31 -15.38 36.00 14.93
N GLU A 32 -15.53 36.62 13.76
CA GLU A 32 -14.65 37.72 13.32
C GLU A 32 -15.42 38.88 12.68
N CYS A 33 -15.00 40.11 13.01
CA CYS A 33 -15.47 41.31 12.34
C CYS A 33 -14.64 41.51 11.07
N ARG A 34 -15.29 41.43 9.91
CA ARG A 34 -14.70 41.74 8.61
C ARG A 34 -15.03 43.18 8.24
N ASP A 35 -14.47 43.69 7.14
CA ASP A 35 -14.57 45.11 6.78
C ASP A 35 -16.02 45.65 6.73
N ARG A 36 -17.00 44.84 6.27
CA ARG A 36 -18.43 45.25 6.15
C ARG A 36 -19.46 44.24 6.62
N PHE A 37 -19.00 43.13 7.18
CA PHE A 37 -19.88 42.07 7.67
C PHE A 37 -19.23 41.38 8.85
N PHE A 38 -20.07 40.77 9.67
CA PHE A 38 -19.64 39.93 10.77
C PHE A 38 -19.82 38.46 10.36
N VAL A 39 -18.84 37.62 10.66
CA VAL A 39 -18.86 36.20 10.29
C VAL A 39 -18.74 35.31 11.51
N ILE A 40 -19.56 34.27 11.54
CA ILE A 40 -19.46 33.14 12.46
C ILE A 40 -19.28 31.88 11.62
N ALA A 41 -18.22 31.13 11.88
CA ALA A 41 -17.91 29.89 11.19
C ALA A 41 -17.82 28.75 12.21
N VAL A 42 -18.42 27.61 11.85
CA VAL A 42 -18.79 26.55 12.78
C VAL A 42 -18.46 25.19 12.18
N ASP A 43 -17.76 24.37 12.95
CA ASP A 43 -17.46 22.97 12.64
C ASP A 43 -18.64 22.08 13.08
N LEU A 44 -19.34 21.52 12.10
CA LEU A 44 -20.48 20.65 12.28
C LEU A 44 -20.10 19.30 12.91
N SER A 45 -18.85 18.85 12.81
CA SER A 45 -18.40 17.59 13.41
C SER A 45 -18.39 17.64 14.94
N CYS A 46 -18.26 18.85 15.50
CA CYS A 46 -18.24 19.12 16.94
C CYS A 46 -19.62 19.48 17.50
N ILE A 47 -20.64 19.59 16.64
CA ILE A 47 -21.94 20.17 16.97
C ILE A 47 -23.06 19.17 16.76
N GLY A 48 -24.09 19.25 17.62
CA GLY A 48 -25.25 18.37 17.57
C GLY A 48 -26.00 18.43 16.23
N SER A 49 -27.02 17.57 16.09
CA SER A 49 -27.79 17.50 14.85
C SER A 49 -28.65 18.76 14.63
N GLU A 50 -28.88 19.08 13.36
CA GLU A 50 -29.74 20.20 12.89
C GLU A 50 -29.36 21.60 13.43
N PRO A 51 -28.09 22.02 13.28
CA PRO A 51 -27.69 23.34 13.75
C PRO A 51 -28.33 24.46 12.94
N HIS A 52 -28.78 25.50 13.64
CA HIS A 52 -29.31 26.72 13.03
C HIS A 52 -29.02 27.94 13.89
N PHE A 53 -29.09 29.12 13.26
CA PHE A 53 -28.87 30.39 13.94
C PHE A 53 -30.18 31.12 14.24
N GLU A 54 -30.21 31.80 15.37
CA GLU A 54 -31.23 32.79 15.72
C GLU A 54 -30.55 34.13 15.96
N ALA A 55 -31.15 35.23 15.51
CA ALA A 55 -30.74 36.58 15.87
C ALA A 55 -31.46 37.02 17.16
N VAL A 56 -30.77 37.79 18.00
CA VAL A 56 -31.28 38.24 19.29
C VAL A 56 -31.16 39.76 19.40
N ASP A 57 -32.22 40.40 19.84
CA ASP A 57 -32.21 41.82 20.20
C ASP A 57 -33.09 42.08 21.44
N ASP A 58 -33.26 43.36 21.79
CA ASP A 58 -34.10 43.79 22.92
C ASP A 58 -35.58 43.39 22.81
N THR A 59 -36.04 43.06 21.60
CA THR A 59 -37.44 42.74 21.29
C THR A 59 -37.71 41.24 21.27
N GLY A 60 -36.69 40.40 21.10
CA GLY A 60 -36.84 38.96 21.18
C GLY A 60 -35.76 38.14 20.47
N VAL A 61 -36.12 36.90 20.13
CA VAL A 61 -35.28 35.91 19.46
C VAL A 61 -35.94 35.53 18.14
N TYR A 62 -35.17 35.55 17.06
CA TYR A 62 -35.66 35.45 15.69
C TYR A 62 -34.93 34.35 14.91
N PRO A 63 -35.62 33.28 14.46
CA PRO A 63 -34.97 32.23 13.69
C PRO A 63 -34.53 32.74 12.31
N ILE A 64 -33.28 32.50 11.93
CA ILE A 64 -32.71 32.91 10.64
C ILE A 64 -33.10 31.87 9.57
N THR A 65 -34.32 31.99 9.05
CA THR A 65 -34.80 31.18 7.92
C THR A 65 -34.24 31.70 6.60
N LYS A 66 -34.29 30.90 5.52
CA LYS A 66 -33.77 31.30 4.20
C LYS A 66 -34.34 32.63 3.68
N GLN A 67 -35.65 32.83 3.82
CA GLN A 67 -36.30 34.08 3.40
C GLN A 67 -35.95 35.24 4.33
N TYR A 68 -36.07 35.01 5.65
CA TYR A 68 -35.76 36.03 6.65
C TYR A 68 -34.31 36.49 6.58
N ALA A 69 -33.39 35.58 6.29
CA ALA A 69 -31.98 35.87 6.11
C ALA A 69 -31.76 36.94 5.02
N ALA A 70 -32.33 36.75 3.83
CA ALA A 70 -32.16 37.69 2.72
C ALA A 70 -32.81 39.06 3.01
N GLU A 71 -33.98 39.09 3.66
CA GLU A 71 -34.66 40.33 4.06
C GLU A 71 -33.87 41.08 5.14
N CYS A 72 -33.25 40.36 6.07
CA CYS A 72 -32.58 40.94 7.23
C CYS A 72 -31.06 41.07 7.12
N GLY A 73 -30.47 40.78 5.95
CA GLY A 73 -29.03 40.99 5.73
C GLY A 73 -28.17 39.91 6.35
N TYR A 74 -28.67 38.67 6.34
CA TYR A 74 -27.96 37.48 6.74
C TYR A 74 -27.78 36.54 5.54
N SER A 75 -26.65 35.85 5.53
CA SER A 75 -26.35 34.78 4.59
C SER A 75 -25.88 33.58 5.41
N VAL A 76 -26.56 32.44 5.25
CA VAL A 76 -26.18 31.19 5.90
C VAL A 76 -25.77 30.23 4.81
N ASN A 77 -24.51 29.82 4.82
CA ASN A 77 -23.96 28.84 3.91
C ASN A 77 -23.61 27.57 4.69
N ALA A 78 -24.48 26.57 4.61
CA ALA A 78 -24.21 25.24 5.15
C ALA A 78 -23.48 24.41 4.10
N LEU A 79 -22.15 24.40 4.16
CA LEU A 79 -21.32 23.51 3.38
C LEU A 79 -21.29 22.15 4.08
N THR A 80 -22.46 21.49 4.13
CA THR A 80 -22.67 20.22 4.86
C THR A 80 -21.64 19.16 4.46
N VAL A 81 -21.27 19.15 3.19
CA VAL A 81 -20.28 18.24 2.60
C VAL A 81 -18.88 18.49 3.17
N LEU A 82 -18.55 19.71 3.58
CA LEU A 82 -17.27 20.04 4.23
C LEU A 82 -17.36 19.97 5.76
N GLY A 83 -18.50 19.57 6.32
CA GLY A 83 -18.73 19.62 7.76
C GLY A 83 -18.69 21.05 8.32
N HIS A 84 -18.97 22.07 7.51
CA HIS A 84 -18.80 23.47 7.90
C HIS A 84 -20.07 24.29 7.67
N MET A 85 -20.36 25.21 8.59
CA MET A 85 -21.48 26.14 8.47
C MET A 85 -21.03 27.56 8.78
N GLU A 86 -21.35 28.48 7.88
CA GLU A 86 -20.98 29.90 8.02
C GLU A 86 -22.23 30.79 8.01
N LEU A 87 -22.33 31.69 9.00
CA LEU A 87 -23.25 32.82 9.01
C LEU A 87 -22.48 34.11 8.74
N ARG A 88 -22.89 34.86 7.71
CA ARG A 88 -22.46 36.25 7.46
C ARG A 88 -23.61 37.19 7.73
N ALA A 89 -23.34 38.25 8.49
CA ALA A 89 -24.30 39.29 8.84
C ALA A 89 -23.81 40.66 8.36
N SER A 90 -24.61 41.37 7.58
CA SER A 90 -24.38 42.78 7.28
C SER A 90 -24.31 43.59 8.57
N TYR A 91 -23.46 44.62 8.61
CA TYR A 91 -23.45 45.60 9.69
C TYR A 91 -24.79 46.34 9.80
N PHE A 92 -25.56 46.41 8.72
CA PHE A 92 -26.92 46.95 8.72
C PHE A 92 -28.00 45.86 8.83
N SER A 93 -27.68 44.69 9.36
CA SER A 93 -28.66 43.62 9.56
C SER A 93 -29.75 44.03 10.57
N CYS A 94 -30.95 43.43 10.46
CA CYS A 94 -32.15 43.86 11.21
C CYS A 94 -31.95 43.99 12.72
N HIS A 95 -31.18 43.06 13.31
CA HIS A 95 -31.01 42.94 14.77
C HIS A 95 -29.63 43.42 15.26
N ALA A 96 -28.83 44.04 14.39
CA ALA A 96 -27.57 44.64 14.83
C ALA A 96 -27.86 45.97 15.53
N GLU A 97 -27.38 46.13 16.77
CA GLU A 97 -27.40 47.43 17.42
C GLU A 97 -26.38 48.34 16.73
N ASN A 98 -26.84 49.43 16.12
CA ASN A 98 -26.00 50.39 15.44
C ASN A 98 -25.84 51.67 16.26
N LYS A 99 -24.60 52.08 16.53
CA LYS A 99 -24.25 53.37 17.13
C LYS A 99 -23.45 54.20 16.13
N ASP A 100 -24.09 55.24 15.59
CA ASP A 100 -23.49 56.25 14.69
C ASP A 100 -22.79 55.67 13.45
N ASP A 101 -23.22 54.52 12.94
CA ASP A 101 -22.58 53.76 11.85
C ASP A 101 -21.10 53.43 12.11
N LYS A 102 -20.67 53.42 13.38
CA LYS A 102 -19.26 53.23 13.81
C LYS A 102 -19.07 52.00 14.68
N MET A 103 -20.12 51.57 15.35
CA MET A 103 -20.07 50.45 16.27
C MET A 103 -21.36 49.65 16.15
N PHE A 104 -21.19 48.35 15.90
CA PHE A 104 -22.26 47.42 15.63
C PHE A 104 -22.17 46.26 16.62
N THR A 105 -23.21 46.03 17.41
CA THR A 105 -23.27 44.86 18.31
C THR A 105 -24.18 43.81 17.72
N PHE A 106 -23.64 42.60 17.56
CA PHE A 106 -24.35 41.44 17.07
C PHE A 106 -24.58 40.47 18.22
N ASN A 107 -25.81 39.96 18.33
CA ASN A 107 -26.17 38.90 19.25
C ASN A 107 -26.90 37.80 18.49
N PHE A 108 -26.41 36.57 18.60
CA PHE A 108 -26.97 35.39 17.98
C PHE A 108 -27.03 34.24 18.98
N ASN A 109 -27.95 33.31 18.75
CA ASN A 109 -27.87 31.97 19.31
C ASN A 109 -27.50 30.99 18.19
N LEU A 110 -26.56 30.11 18.47
CA LEU A 110 -26.41 28.86 17.72
C LEU A 110 -27.19 27.78 18.47
N VAL A 111 -28.20 27.22 17.82
CA VAL A 111 -29.05 26.17 18.38
C VAL A 111 -28.67 24.85 17.71
N ALA A 112 -28.45 23.81 18.49
CA ALA A 112 -28.16 22.47 18.00
C ALA A 112 -28.79 21.42 18.92
N THR A 113 -29.10 20.24 18.38
CA THR A 113 -29.74 19.16 19.15
C THR A 113 -28.70 18.14 19.61
N HIS A 114 -28.57 17.94 20.92
CA HIS A 114 -27.71 16.92 21.53
C HIS A 114 -28.58 15.91 22.30
N ASP A 115 -28.47 14.62 21.97
CA ASP A 115 -29.25 13.54 22.61
C ASP A 115 -30.77 13.78 22.68
N GLY A 116 -31.31 14.51 21.70
CA GLY A 116 -32.73 14.89 21.62
C GLY A 116 -33.13 16.14 22.42
N GLU A 117 -32.19 16.83 23.08
CA GLU A 117 -32.39 18.12 23.73
C GLU A 117 -31.77 19.26 22.91
N GLU A 118 -32.52 20.35 22.74
CA GLU A 118 -31.98 21.58 22.14
C GLU A 118 -31.03 22.28 23.10
N VAL A 119 -29.80 22.50 22.66
CA VAL A 119 -28.79 23.31 23.35
C VAL A 119 -28.63 24.63 22.60
N ARG A 120 -28.60 25.73 23.35
CA ARG A 120 -28.46 27.09 22.81
C ARG A 120 -27.15 27.72 23.27
N TYR A 121 -26.36 28.15 22.31
CA TYR A 121 -25.08 28.81 22.54
C TYR A 121 -25.20 30.28 22.19
N ALA A 122 -25.09 31.16 23.19
CA ALA A 122 -25.13 32.59 22.97
C ALA A 122 -23.79 33.10 22.41
N LEU A 123 -23.84 33.75 21.25
CA LEU A 123 -22.70 34.28 20.51
C LEU A 123 -22.91 35.79 20.36
N ASN A 124 -22.03 36.59 20.95
CA ASN A 124 -22.10 38.05 20.80
C ASN A 124 -20.75 38.62 20.41
N LYS A 125 -20.79 39.70 19.62
CA LYS A 125 -19.59 40.46 19.27
C LYS A 125 -19.95 41.89 18.91
N THR A 126 -19.12 42.83 19.38
CA THR A 126 -19.17 44.21 18.92
C THR A 126 -18.06 44.45 17.89
N CYS A 127 -18.43 45.03 16.76
CA CYS A 127 -17.57 45.32 15.63
C CYS A 127 -17.53 46.82 15.34
N SER A 128 -16.37 47.28 14.86
CA SER A 128 -16.21 48.62 14.29
C SER A 128 -15.60 48.50 12.90
N PRO A 129 -16.14 49.15 11.87
CA PRO A 129 -15.57 49.13 10.53
C PRO A 129 -14.11 49.60 10.56
N SER A 130 -13.23 48.86 9.87
CA SER A 130 -11.81 49.21 9.75
C SER A 130 -11.56 50.46 8.92
N LEU A 131 -12.45 50.72 7.96
CA LEU A 131 -12.39 51.85 7.05
C LEU A 131 -13.69 52.66 7.12
N PRO A 132 -13.65 53.98 6.90
CA PRO A 132 -14.85 54.78 6.73
C PRO A 132 -15.75 54.23 5.62
N TRP A 133 -17.06 54.43 5.76
CA TRP A 133 -18.03 54.09 4.74
C TRP A 133 -17.86 54.95 3.50
N SER A 134 -17.86 54.34 2.31
CA SER A 134 -17.91 55.08 1.05
C SER A 134 -19.25 55.81 0.92
N PRO A 135 -19.34 56.90 0.13
CA PRO A 135 -20.59 57.60 -0.13
C PRO A 135 -21.71 56.65 -0.57
N ARG A 136 -21.38 55.70 -1.44
CA ARG A 136 -22.28 54.62 -1.87
C ARG A 136 -21.57 53.27 -1.80
N GLU A 137 -22.22 52.28 -1.19
CA GLU A 137 -21.76 50.89 -1.16
C GLU A 137 -22.86 49.96 -1.68
N VAL A 138 -22.48 48.98 -2.50
CA VAL A 138 -23.37 47.94 -3.03
C VAL A 138 -22.78 46.58 -2.67
N THR A 139 -23.55 45.76 -1.97
CA THR A 139 -23.17 44.40 -1.58
C THR A 139 -24.03 43.41 -2.35
N CYS A 140 -23.38 42.61 -3.20
CA CYS A 140 -23.92 41.46 -3.88
C CYS A 140 -23.54 40.21 -3.07
N GLU A 141 -24.34 39.87 -2.08
CA GLU A 141 -24.18 38.64 -1.29
C GLU A 141 -24.70 37.43 -2.10
N ILE A 142 -24.62 36.22 -1.56
CA ILE A 142 -25.11 35.01 -2.24
C ILE A 142 -26.64 34.94 -2.38
N ASN A 143 -27.39 35.59 -1.47
CA ASN A 143 -28.85 35.47 -1.38
C ASN A 143 -29.61 36.81 -1.40
N TYR A 144 -28.92 37.95 -1.29
CA TYR A 144 -29.54 39.28 -1.38
C TYR A 144 -28.60 40.33 -2.00
N MET A 145 -29.20 41.44 -2.41
CA MET A 145 -28.54 42.69 -2.81
C MET A 145 -28.81 43.76 -1.76
N GLU A 146 -27.78 44.49 -1.35
CA GLU A 146 -27.88 45.60 -0.39
C GLU A 146 -27.20 46.85 -0.93
N VAL A 147 -27.87 47.99 -0.86
CA VAL A 147 -27.37 49.30 -1.27
C VAL A 147 -27.39 50.21 -0.06
N SER A 148 -26.25 50.82 0.25
CA SER A 148 -26.11 51.76 1.35
C SER A 148 -25.60 53.10 0.82
N VAL A 149 -26.38 54.16 1.01
CA VAL A 149 -26.07 55.52 0.52
C VAL A 149 -26.02 56.47 1.70
N ARG A 150 -24.98 57.32 1.75
CA ARG A 150 -24.84 58.35 2.77
C ARG A 150 -25.92 59.43 2.59
N SER A 151 -26.53 59.88 3.68
CA SER A 151 -27.72 60.72 3.67
C SER A 151 -27.50 62.14 3.12
N ASP A 152 -26.25 62.58 2.96
CA ASP A 152 -25.85 63.90 2.44
C ASP A 152 -25.39 63.86 0.97
N VAL A 153 -25.44 62.70 0.31
CA VAL A 153 -25.04 62.57 -1.10
C VAL A 153 -26.09 63.26 -1.96
N ALA A 154 -25.68 64.33 -2.64
CA ALA A 154 -26.53 65.05 -3.58
C ALA A 154 -26.98 64.11 -4.71
N CYS A 155 -28.24 64.25 -5.16
CA CYS A 155 -28.72 63.52 -6.34
C CYS A 155 -27.78 63.82 -7.52
N PRO A 156 -27.41 62.81 -8.34
CA PRO A 156 -26.61 63.06 -9.53
C PRO A 156 -27.30 64.11 -10.40
N THR A 157 -26.58 65.19 -10.72
CA THR A 157 -27.09 66.28 -11.57
C THR A 157 -26.86 66.04 -13.06
N GLY A 158 -26.36 64.86 -13.45
CA GLY A 158 -25.95 64.52 -14.82
C GLY A 158 -26.76 63.41 -15.51
N ALA A 159 -27.68 63.83 -16.39
CA ALA A 159 -28.17 63.23 -17.65
C ALA A 159 -28.35 61.69 -17.85
N LYS A 160 -29.62 61.27 -18.02
CA LYS A 160 -30.11 60.46 -19.17
C LYS A 160 -31.65 60.59 -19.28
N ARG A 161 -32.21 60.54 -20.51
CA ARG A 161 -33.65 60.78 -20.81
C ARG A 161 -34.66 59.96 -20.00
N ASP A 162 -34.25 58.83 -19.40
CA ASP A 162 -35.10 57.98 -18.55
C ASP A 162 -35.32 58.54 -17.13
N TRP A 163 -34.37 59.34 -16.62
CA TRP A 163 -34.49 59.97 -15.29
C TRP A 163 -35.57 61.06 -15.26
N ASP A 164 -35.84 61.72 -16.38
CA ASP A 164 -36.83 62.80 -16.47
C ASP A 164 -38.25 62.30 -16.16
N ALA A 165 -38.61 61.08 -16.57
CA ALA A 165 -39.93 60.49 -16.33
C ALA A 165 -40.15 60.14 -14.84
N VAL A 166 -39.11 59.60 -14.19
CA VAL A 166 -39.13 59.26 -12.76
C VAL A 166 -39.20 60.53 -11.91
N VAL A 167 -38.39 61.54 -12.23
CA VAL A 167 -38.39 62.83 -11.54
C VAL A 167 -39.73 63.53 -11.69
N GLN A 168 -40.31 63.55 -12.89
CA GLN A 168 -41.65 64.10 -13.12
C GLN A 168 -42.71 63.34 -12.31
N THR A 169 -42.71 62.01 -12.38
CA THR A 169 -43.68 61.18 -11.65
C THR A 169 -43.58 61.37 -10.14
N ALA A 170 -42.36 61.42 -9.59
CA ALA A 170 -42.12 61.76 -8.19
C ALA A 170 -42.63 63.18 -7.86
N HIS A 171 -42.35 64.17 -8.68
CA HIS A 171 -42.84 65.54 -8.48
C HIS A 171 -44.37 65.66 -8.50
N PHE A 172 -45.09 64.85 -9.28
CA PHE A 172 -46.56 64.91 -9.30
C PHE A 172 -47.21 64.06 -8.20
N SER A 173 -46.62 62.92 -7.85
CA SER A 173 -47.21 61.93 -6.93
C SER A 173 -46.71 61.99 -5.48
N ALA A 174 -45.63 62.74 -5.21
CA ALA A 174 -45.01 62.79 -3.89
C ALA A 174 -45.95 63.34 -2.81
N THR A 175 -46.12 62.54 -1.78
CA THR A 175 -46.73 62.90 -0.50
C THR A 175 -45.65 63.24 0.53
N SER A 176 -46.05 63.70 1.71
CA SER A 176 -45.11 63.90 2.81
C SER A 176 -44.55 62.58 3.35
N ASP A 177 -45.26 61.47 3.15
CA ASP A 177 -44.78 60.14 3.51
C ASP A 177 -43.72 59.65 2.52
N TRP A 178 -42.81 58.81 2.99
CA TRP A 178 -41.81 58.17 2.13
C TRP A 178 -42.44 57.12 1.21
N GLN A 179 -42.10 57.21 -0.07
CA GLN A 179 -42.59 56.36 -1.14
C GLN A 179 -41.44 55.81 -1.96
N VAL A 180 -41.66 54.66 -2.61
CA VAL A 180 -40.67 53.96 -3.43
C VAL A 180 -41.25 53.73 -4.81
N MET A 181 -40.42 53.91 -5.83
CA MET A 181 -40.69 53.47 -7.20
C MET A 181 -39.59 52.52 -7.64
N PHE A 182 -39.96 51.41 -8.28
CA PHE A 182 -38.99 50.55 -8.96
C PHE A 182 -38.99 50.86 -10.44
N GLN A 183 -37.80 50.97 -11.02
CA GLN A 183 -37.62 51.22 -12.45
C GLN A 183 -37.30 49.91 -13.16
N LYS A 184 -38.02 49.67 -14.25
CA LYS A 184 -37.80 48.54 -15.15
C LYS A 184 -37.85 48.99 -16.60
N PRO A 185 -37.12 48.32 -17.50
CA PRO A 185 -37.28 48.53 -18.92
C PRO A 185 -38.75 48.36 -19.34
N GLU A 186 -39.25 49.30 -20.14
CA GLU A 186 -40.58 49.24 -20.79
C GLU A 186 -41.79 49.23 -19.82
N GLN A 187 -41.61 49.60 -18.55
CA GLN A 187 -42.70 49.74 -17.57
C GLN A 187 -42.69 51.13 -16.92
N GLU A 188 -43.86 51.74 -16.76
CA GLU A 188 -43.98 52.99 -16.01
C GLU A 188 -43.77 52.74 -14.50
N PRO A 189 -42.97 53.56 -13.82
CA PRO A 189 -42.71 53.41 -12.39
C PRO A 189 -43.97 53.75 -11.58
N VAL A 190 -44.42 52.81 -10.75
CA VAL A 190 -45.60 52.98 -9.90
C VAL A 190 -45.17 53.28 -8.45
N PRO A 191 -45.61 54.41 -7.86
CA PRO A 191 -45.37 54.72 -6.46
C PRO A 191 -45.99 53.69 -5.51
N MET A 192 -45.21 53.24 -4.54
CA MET A 192 -45.64 52.36 -3.45
C MET A 192 -45.24 52.95 -2.10
N SER A 193 -46.05 52.67 -1.06
CA SER A 193 -45.68 53.02 0.32
C SER A 193 -44.60 52.07 0.86
N LEU A 194 -43.79 52.54 1.82
CA LEU A 194 -42.81 51.68 2.50
C LEU A 194 -43.44 50.44 3.15
N SER A 195 -44.68 50.57 3.65
CA SER A 195 -45.40 49.43 4.25
C SER A 195 -45.76 48.34 3.24
N GLU A 196 -46.08 48.74 2.01
CA GLU A 196 -46.40 47.82 0.92
C GLU A 196 -45.12 47.16 0.38
N THR A 197 -44.04 47.92 0.24
CA THR A 197 -42.74 47.34 -0.19
C THR A 197 -42.21 46.34 0.84
N HIS A 198 -42.35 46.62 2.14
CA HIS A 198 -41.98 45.68 3.20
C HIS A 198 -42.79 44.38 3.12
N ARG A 199 -44.11 44.44 2.88
CA ARG A 199 -44.94 43.24 2.69
C ARG A 199 -44.54 42.40 1.49
N ARG A 200 -43.85 43.00 0.51
CA ARG A 200 -43.31 42.33 -0.68
C ARG A 200 -41.87 41.83 -0.48
N GLY A 201 -41.26 42.01 0.70
CA GLY A 201 -39.91 41.55 1.02
C GLY A 201 -38.79 42.54 0.66
N TYR A 202 -39.13 43.80 0.38
CA TYR A 202 -38.14 44.89 0.21
C TYR A 202 -37.95 45.64 1.52
N VAL A 203 -36.69 45.78 1.95
CA VAL A 203 -36.37 46.42 3.23
C VAL A 203 -35.67 47.74 2.99
N PHE A 204 -36.20 48.80 3.62
CA PHE A 204 -35.60 50.13 3.65
C PHE A 204 -35.37 50.53 5.10
N GLN A 205 -34.14 50.92 5.42
CA GLN A 205 -33.73 51.32 6.75
C GLN A 205 -33.01 52.66 6.70
N LEU A 206 -33.40 53.55 7.61
CA LEU A 206 -32.69 54.80 7.86
C LEU A 206 -31.86 54.63 9.12
N THR A 207 -30.58 54.95 9.02
CA THR A 207 -29.61 55.00 10.12
C THR A 207 -29.24 56.45 10.42
N ASP A 208 -28.36 56.70 11.39
CA ASP A 208 -27.96 58.06 11.78
C ASP A 208 -27.31 58.84 10.62
N GLY A 209 -26.62 58.16 9.69
CA GLY A 209 -25.94 58.82 8.56
C GLY A 209 -26.24 58.24 7.18
N ARG A 210 -27.06 57.18 7.07
CA ARG A 210 -27.22 56.43 5.81
C ARG A 210 -28.62 55.87 5.59
N LEU A 211 -28.98 55.74 4.32
CA LEU A 211 -30.12 54.99 3.83
C LEU A 211 -29.64 53.62 3.36
N VAL A 212 -30.34 52.56 3.73
CA VAL A 212 -30.03 51.19 3.34
C VAL A 212 -31.26 50.60 2.66
N PHE A 213 -31.06 50.00 1.49
CA PHE A 213 -32.06 49.25 0.74
C PHE A 213 -31.57 47.82 0.59
N ARG A 214 -32.44 46.84 0.87
CA ARG A 214 -32.15 45.42 0.72
C ARG A 214 -33.27 44.71 -0.01
N THR A 215 -32.89 43.76 -0.85
CA THR A 215 -33.81 42.89 -1.57
C THR A 215 -33.20 41.50 -1.78
N PRO A 216 -33.96 40.42 -1.62
CA PRO A 216 -33.60 39.11 -2.15
C PRO A 216 -33.41 39.17 -3.68
N TYR A 217 -32.61 38.24 -4.23
CA TYR A 217 -32.55 38.00 -5.67
C TYR A 217 -33.87 37.42 -6.21
N GLY A 218 -34.15 37.62 -7.50
CA GLY A 218 -35.31 37.07 -8.20
C GLY A 218 -36.65 37.72 -7.83
N GLN A 219 -36.61 38.91 -7.24
CA GLN A 219 -37.79 39.66 -6.84
C GLN A 219 -38.55 40.21 -8.07
N PRO A 220 -39.89 40.37 -8.02
CA PRO A 220 -40.66 40.81 -9.18
C PRO A 220 -40.19 42.14 -9.74
N ASP A 221 -39.68 43.03 -8.87
CA ASP A 221 -39.18 44.35 -9.22
C ASP A 221 -37.72 44.45 -9.69
N SER A 222 -36.99 43.32 -9.75
CA SER A 222 -35.70 43.22 -10.42
C SER A 222 -35.85 42.66 -11.84
N PHE A 223 -34.79 42.78 -12.64
CA PHE A 223 -34.70 42.17 -13.97
C PHE A 223 -33.28 41.71 -14.27
N ILE A 224 -33.16 40.66 -15.09
CA ILE A 224 -31.85 40.17 -15.56
C ILE A 224 -31.59 40.75 -16.94
N THR A 225 -30.43 41.38 -17.11
CA THR A 225 -29.94 41.87 -18.40
C THR A 225 -28.56 41.27 -18.70
N VAL A 226 -28.18 41.21 -19.97
CA VAL A 226 -26.88 40.71 -20.40
C VAL A 226 -26.00 41.90 -20.77
N VAL A 227 -24.91 42.10 -20.02
CA VAL A 227 -23.92 43.17 -20.24
C VAL A 227 -22.62 42.51 -20.65
N ASP A 228 -22.12 42.82 -21.86
CA ASP A 228 -20.89 42.24 -22.42
C ASP A 228 -20.85 40.69 -22.39
N GLY A 229 -22.03 40.06 -22.52
CA GLY A 229 -22.19 38.59 -22.48
C GLY A 229 -22.38 38.00 -21.08
N ILE A 230 -22.36 38.82 -20.03
CA ILE A 230 -22.49 38.41 -18.63
C ILE A 230 -23.91 38.70 -18.13
N PRO A 231 -24.61 37.72 -17.52
CA PRO A 231 -25.91 37.97 -16.90
C PRO A 231 -25.74 38.80 -15.63
N VAL A 232 -26.52 39.86 -15.51
CA VAL A 232 -26.54 40.77 -14.35
C VAL A 232 -27.97 40.95 -13.89
N GLU A 233 -28.22 40.70 -12.61
CA GLU A 233 -29.50 41.07 -12.01
C GLU A 233 -29.43 42.52 -11.52
N VAL A 234 -30.40 43.32 -11.95
CA VAL A 234 -30.51 44.74 -11.67
C VAL A 234 -31.80 45.03 -10.92
N VAL A 235 -31.68 45.81 -9.87
CA VAL A 235 -32.81 46.42 -9.17
C VAL A 235 -32.54 47.91 -9.06
N HIS A 236 -33.52 48.72 -9.42
CA HIS A 236 -33.41 50.18 -9.38
C HIS A 236 -34.58 50.73 -8.58
N ALA A 237 -34.34 51.00 -7.30
CA ALA A 237 -35.31 51.60 -6.42
C ALA A 237 -35.04 53.11 -6.27
N THR A 238 -36.07 53.93 -6.38
CA THR A 238 -36.01 55.36 -6.09
C THR A 238 -36.88 55.64 -4.89
N LEU A 239 -36.25 56.04 -3.78
CA LEU A 239 -36.93 56.48 -2.57
C LEU A 239 -37.19 57.98 -2.66
N PHE A 240 -38.41 58.44 -2.41
CA PHE A 240 -38.76 59.85 -2.52
C PHE A 240 -39.82 60.30 -1.51
N SER A 241 -39.79 61.58 -1.16
CA SER A 241 -40.73 62.22 -0.24
C SER A 241 -40.78 63.72 -0.46
N ARG A 242 -41.96 64.33 -0.27
CA ARG A 242 -42.14 65.79 -0.32
C ARG A 242 -41.86 66.43 1.04
N GLN A 243 -40.79 67.22 1.07
CA GLN A 243 -40.40 68.07 2.20
C GLN A 243 -40.74 69.52 1.88
N SER A 244 -41.96 69.94 2.23
CA SER A 244 -42.50 71.27 1.89
C SER A 244 -42.54 71.51 0.37
N TRP A 245 -41.76 72.46 -0.15
CA TRP A 245 -41.70 72.79 -1.57
C TRP A 245 -40.68 71.94 -2.35
N VAL A 246 -39.83 71.16 -1.67
CA VAL A 246 -38.81 70.30 -2.28
C VAL A 246 -39.27 68.85 -2.26
N VAL A 247 -38.98 68.10 -3.33
CA VAL A 247 -39.08 66.64 -3.33
C VAL A 247 -37.68 66.08 -3.21
N LEU A 248 -37.44 65.28 -2.18
CA LEU A 248 -36.20 64.52 -2.02
C LEU A 248 -36.31 63.24 -2.84
N LEU A 249 -35.27 62.89 -3.57
CA LEU A 249 -35.15 61.64 -4.30
C LEU A 249 -33.80 61.00 -3.99
N VAL A 250 -33.79 59.71 -3.71
CA VAL A 250 -32.57 58.94 -3.46
C VAL A 250 -32.58 57.72 -4.35
N ASN A 251 -31.55 57.60 -5.18
CA ASN A 251 -31.38 56.44 -6.03
C ASN A 251 -30.68 55.31 -5.25
N MET A 252 -31.34 54.15 -5.19
CA MET A 252 -30.86 52.93 -4.58
C MET A 252 -30.86 51.83 -5.65
N GLU A 253 -29.80 51.82 -6.46
CA GLU A 253 -29.63 50.83 -7.53
C GLU A 253 -28.53 49.83 -7.19
N ALA A 254 -28.79 48.55 -7.45
CA ALA A 254 -27.81 47.47 -7.41
C ALA A 254 -27.80 46.73 -8.75
N ALA A 255 -26.59 46.34 -9.16
CA ALA A 255 -26.35 45.55 -10.37
C ALA A 255 -25.32 44.46 -10.03
N CYS A 256 -25.77 43.23 -9.94
CA CYS A 256 -24.98 42.10 -9.44
C CYS A 256 -24.78 41.03 -10.51
N SER A 257 -23.52 40.67 -10.80
CA SER A 257 -23.19 39.59 -11.73
C SER A 257 -23.75 38.25 -11.22
N MET A 258 -24.41 37.55 -12.13
CA MET A 258 -24.99 36.22 -11.93
C MET A 258 -24.19 35.12 -12.65
N HIS A 259 -22.95 35.43 -13.06
CA HIS A 259 -22.06 34.45 -13.65
C HIS A 259 -21.76 33.34 -12.62
N GLU A 260 -22.05 32.08 -12.97
CA GLU A 260 -21.89 30.93 -12.07
C GLU A 260 -20.44 30.48 -11.92
N GLY A 261 -19.57 30.99 -12.79
CA GLY A 261 -18.17 30.58 -12.87
C GLY A 261 -17.95 29.56 -13.99
N SER A 262 -16.70 29.41 -14.42
CA SER A 262 -16.31 28.42 -15.42
C SER A 262 -14.93 27.87 -15.11
N PHE A 263 -14.73 26.58 -15.39
CA PHE A 263 -13.44 25.92 -15.11
C PHE A 263 -12.70 25.69 -16.42
N ASP A 264 -11.47 26.22 -16.51
CA ASP A 264 -10.69 26.24 -17.73
C ASP A 264 -9.60 25.20 -17.75
N GLU A 265 -9.59 24.37 -18.80
CA GLU A 265 -8.50 23.44 -19.14
C GLU A 265 -7.87 22.72 -17.94
N SER A 266 -8.67 22.42 -16.90
CA SER A 266 -8.24 21.82 -15.64
C SER A 266 -7.24 22.61 -14.76
N THR A 267 -7.14 23.93 -14.90
CA THR A 267 -6.16 24.75 -14.16
C THR A 267 -6.76 25.84 -13.27
N HIS A 268 -7.75 26.59 -13.76
CA HIS A 268 -8.28 27.77 -13.05
C HIS A 268 -9.80 27.80 -13.03
N MET A 269 -10.35 28.17 -11.87
CA MET A 269 -11.73 28.59 -11.73
C MET A 269 -11.85 30.06 -12.09
N ARG A 270 -12.62 30.37 -13.14
CA ARG A 270 -12.89 31.72 -13.63
C ARG A 270 -14.22 32.24 -13.16
N TRP A 271 -14.28 33.53 -12.89
CA TRP A 271 -15.51 34.28 -12.66
C TRP A 271 -15.45 35.65 -13.33
N GLN A 272 -16.59 36.14 -13.80
CA GLN A 272 -16.66 37.36 -14.60
C GLN A 272 -17.70 38.34 -14.05
N ALA A 273 -17.38 39.63 -14.12
CA ALA A 273 -18.32 40.71 -13.88
C ALA A 273 -18.04 41.89 -14.82
N PRO A 274 -19.07 42.67 -15.21
CA PRO A 274 -18.85 43.88 -15.98
C PRO A 274 -18.00 44.91 -15.23
N GLU A 275 -17.07 45.54 -15.93
CA GLU A 275 -16.26 46.66 -15.43
C GLU A 275 -17.11 47.92 -15.28
N VAL A 276 -18.09 48.13 -16.14
CA VAL A 276 -19.10 49.20 -16.01
C VAL A 276 -20.48 48.56 -15.93
N LEU A 277 -21.17 48.75 -14.80
CA LEU A 277 -22.45 48.06 -14.52
C LEU A 277 -23.67 48.88 -14.96
N ASN A 278 -23.58 50.22 -15.05
CA ASN A 278 -24.63 51.09 -15.58
C ASN A 278 -24.12 52.56 -15.74
N PRO A 279 -24.81 53.44 -16.51
CA PRO A 279 -24.32 54.74 -16.96
C PRO A 279 -24.38 55.88 -15.93
N LEU A 280 -24.70 55.60 -14.66
CA LEU A 280 -24.46 56.55 -13.58
C LEU A 280 -22.98 56.63 -13.21
N VAL A 281 -22.21 55.60 -13.56
CA VAL A 281 -20.76 55.59 -13.48
C VAL A 281 -20.26 55.86 -14.90
N SER A 282 -19.79 57.08 -15.09
CA SER A 282 -19.29 57.61 -16.36
C SER A 282 -18.19 56.76 -17.00
N ASP A 283 -17.86 57.06 -18.26
CA ASP A 283 -16.79 56.48 -19.09
C ASP A 283 -15.35 56.62 -18.52
N LEU A 284 -15.21 56.86 -17.21
CA LEU A 284 -13.93 57.05 -16.54
C LEU A 284 -13.32 55.70 -16.16
N HIS A 285 -12.32 55.27 -16.94
CA HIS A 285 -11.62 53.99 -16.87
C HIS A 285 -10.80 53.69 -15.59
N ASN A 286 -11.05 54.36 -14.47
CA ASN A 286 -10.27 54.15 -13.24
C ASN A 286 -11.02 53.29 -12.20
N THR A 287 -11.26 52.03 -12.58
CA THR A 287 -11.83 51.03 -11.66
C THR A 287 -10.70 50.37 -10.87
N GLN A 288 -10.74 50.41 -9.53
CA GLN A 288 -9.84 49.57 -8.72
C GLN A 288 -10.53 48.24 -8.41
N VAL A 289 -9.79 47.14 -8.48
CA VAL A 289 -10.30 45.79 -8.20
C VAL A 289 -9.37 45.12 -7.21
N ASN A 290 -9.89 44.73 -6.06
CA ASN A 290 -9.18 44.00 -5.02
C ASN A 290 -9.85 42.62 -4.86
N ILE A 291 -9.06 41.57 -4.87
CA ILE A 291 -9.52 40.18 -4.77
C ILE A 291 -9.27 39.62 -3.37
N GLY A 292 -10.11 38.69 -2.96
CA GLY A 292 -10.02 37.93 -1.74
C GLY A 292 -10.70 36.57 -1.87
N VAL A 293 -10.37 35.67 -0.95
CA VAL A 293 -11.04 34.36 -0.80
C VAL A 293 -11.45 34.21 0.67
N ASN A 294 -12.56 33.51 0.92
CA ASN A 294 -13.13 33.30 2.26
C ASN A 294 -13.37 34.62 3.02
N GLY A 295 -13.82 35.65 2.30
CA GLY A 295 -14.19 36.94 2.86
C GLY A 295 -13.02 37.84 3.28
N LYS A 296 -11.76 37.48 2.99
CA LYS A 296 -10.57 38.29 3.26
C LYS A 296 -9.97 38.82 1.97
N LEU A 297 -9.88 40.14 1.83
CA LEU A 297 -9.09 40.75 0.75
C LEU A 297 -7.61 40.44 0.98
N VAL A 298 -6.91 40.15 -0.12
CA VAL A 298 -5.46 39.94 -0.12
C VAL A 298 -4.77 41.12 -0.78
N GLU A 299 -3.57 41.45 -0.31
CA GLU A 299 -2.74 42.44 -1.00
C GLU A 299 -2.43 41.93 -2.42
N GLN A 300 -2.37 42.84 -3.39
CA GLN A 300 -2.16 42.47 -4.79
C GLN A 300 -0.88 41.64 -5.00
N SER A 301 0.21 41.99 -4.33
CA SER A 301 1.47 41.24 -4.34
C SER A 301 1.29 39.79 -3.90
N VAL A 302 0.56 39.58 -2.81
CA VAL A 302 0.23 38.25 -2.26
C VAL A 302 -0.72 37.48 -3.17
N ALA A 303 -1.70 38.16 -3.77
CA ALA A 303 -2.61 37.55 -4.74
C ALA A 303 -1.85 37.01 -5.96
N GLU A 304 -0.90 37.78 -6.49
CA GLU A 304 -0.04 37.39 -7.61
C GLU A 304 0.88 36.22 -7.24
N GLU A 305 1.49 36.23 -6.04
CA GLU A 305 2.29 35.10 -5.52
C GLU A 305 1.47 33.81 -5.39
N ARG A 306 0.18 33.93 -5.06
CA ARG A 306 -0.78 32.81 -4.98
C ARG A 306 -1.34 32.39 -6.33
N GLY A 307 -0.94 33.05 -7.42
CA GLY A 307 -1.36 32.75 -8.78
C GLY A 307 -2.77 33.26 -9.14
N TYR A 308 -3.32 34.20 -8.37
CA TYR A 308 -4.62 34.82 -8.70
C TYR A 308 -4.43 35.81 -9.84
N ILE A 309 -5.30 35.74 -10.84
CA ILE A 309 -5.22 36.58 -12.04
C ILE A 309 -6.45 37.47 -12.10
N VAL A 310 -6.22 38.78 -12.19
CA VAL A 310 -7.26 39.80 -12.41
C VAL A 310 -6.99 40.46 -13.75
N GLU A 311 -7.81 40.12 -14.74
CA GLU A 311 -7.72 40.66 -16.09
C GLU A 311 -8.89 41.60 -16.36
N LYS A 312 -8.59 42.69 -17.07
CA LYS A 312 -9.60 43.61 -17.59
C LYS A 312 -9.54 43.56 -19.10
N HIS A 313 -10.59 43.06 -19.73
CA HIS A 313 -10.68 42.92 -21.18
C HIS A 313 -12.07 43.27 -21.64
N ASN A 314 -12.20 44.14 -22.65
CA ASN A 314 -13.48 44.53 -23.25
C ASN A 314 -14.56 44.88 -22.21
N ASN A 315 -14.26 45.79 -21.28
CA ASN A 315 -15.21 46.23 -20.24
C ASN A 315 -15.70 45.10 -19.31
N THR A 316 -14.94 44.01 -19.22
CA THR A 316 -15.18 42.87 -18.32
C THR A 316 -14.00 42.68 -17.39
N ILE A 317 -14.29 42.47 -16.11
CA ILE A 317 -13.34 42.01 -15.10
C ILE A 317 -13.44 40.48 -15.08
N GLN A 318 -12.33 39.83 -15.40
CA GLN A 318 -12.17 38.38 -15.30
C GLN A 318 -11.24 38.06 -14.13
N ILE A 319 -11.72 37.20 -13.24
CA ILE A 319 -11.00 36.70 -12.09
C ILE A 319 -10.71 35.23 -12.33
N SER A 320 -9.45 34.81 -12.17
CA SER A 320 -9.06 33.40 -12.24
C SER A 320 -8.32 32.99 -10.97
N ILE A 321 -8.80 31.93 -10.33
CA ILE A 321 -8.21 31.32 -9.12
C ILE A 321 -7.71 29.92 -9.49
N PRO A 322 -6.43 29.58 -9.28
CA PRO A 322 -5.93 28.24 -9.56
C PRO A 322 -6.61 27.23 -8.64
N TYR A 323 -6.93 26.03 -9.14
CA TYR A 323 -7.61 25.04 -8.29
C TYR A 323 -6.73 24.56 -7.12
N THR A 324 -5.41 24.70 -7.25
CA THR A 324 -4.41 24.41 -6.20
C THR A 324 -4.28 25.53 -5.16
N ALA A 325 -5.14 26.55 -5.20
CA ALA A 325 -5.12 27.61 -4.21
C ALA A 325 -5.41 27.05 -2.81
N GLU A 326 -4.54 27.36 -1.85
CA GLU A 326 -4.61 26.87 -0.46
C GLU A 326 -5.91 27.24 0.26
N GLU A 327 -6.54 28.35 -0.13
CA GLU A 327 -7.79 28.85 0.46
C GLU A 327 -9.06 28.18 -0.12
N GLY A 328 -8.90 27.27 -1.08
CA GLY A 328 -9.98 26.45 -1.61
C GLY A 328 -10.25 25.22 -0.74
N TYR A 329 -11.51 24.84 -0.63
CA TYR A 329 -11.89 23.62 0.07
C TYR A 329 -11.93 22.45 -0.91
N ARG A 330 -11.10 21.43 -0.69
CA ARG A 330 -11.16 20.17 -1.45
C ARG A 330 -12.19 19.25 -0.81
N LYS A 331 -12.93 18.55 -1.66
CA LYS A 331 -13.82 17.48 -1.22
C LYS A 331 -13.79 16.29 -2.18
N SER A 332 -13.78 15.09 -1.62
CA SER A 332 -13.91 13.81 -2.30
C SER A 332 -15.35 13.29 -2.32
N PHE A 333 -15.67 12.52 -3.35
CA PHE A 333 -17.01 11.96 -3.58
C PHE A 333 -16.93 10.67 -4.42
N VAL A 334 -17.86 9.73 -4.24
CA VAL A 334 -17.87 8.46 -5.01
C VAL A 334 -19.05 8.39 -5.97
N ILE A 335 -18.76 8.18 -7.25
CA ILE A 335 -19.73 7.80 -8.29
C ILE A 335 -19.11 6.68 -9.10
N GLU A 336 -19.25 5.43 -8.64
CA GLU A 336 -18.51 4.26 -9.14
C GLU A 336 -16.98 4.35 -8.89
N ASP A 337 -16.35 5.44 -9.33
CA ASP A 337 -14.97 5.83 -9.06
C ASP A 337 -14.87 6.92 -7.99
N LEU A 338 -13.65 7.17 -7.51
CA LEU A 338 -13.35 8.27 -6.60
C LEU A 338 -13.11 9.57 -7.38
N TYR A 339 -13.91 10.59 -7.07
CA TYR A 339 -13.81 11.93 -7.60
C TYR A 339 -13.43 12.92 -6.51
N GLN A 340 -13.01 14.10 -6.94
CA GLN A 340 -12.78 15.27 -6.10
C GLN A 340 -13.26 16.54 -6.81
N PHE A 341 -13.61 17.55 -6.04
CA PHE A 341 -13.90 18.89 -6.54
C PHE A 341 -13.46 19.93 -5.50
N TYR A 342 -13.37 21.18 -5.94
CA TYR A 342 -12.90 22.29 -5.13
C TYR A 342 -13.95 23.38 -5.05
N ILE A 343 -14.15 23.94 -3.86
CA ILE A 343 -15.05 25.06 -3.58
C ILE A 343 -14.23 26.29 -3.19
N PHE A 344 -14.53 27.43 -3.80
CA PHE A 344 -13.91 28.73 -3.51
C PHE A 344 -14.99 29.74 -3.14
N ASN A 345 -14.87 30.39 -1.98
CA ASN A 345 -15.71 31.53 -1.63
C ASN A 345 -15.01 32.81 -2.09
N LEU A 346 -15.24 33.21 -3.34
CA LEU A 346 -14.71 34.42 -3.93
C LEU A 346 -15.27 35.66 -3.21
N TYR A 347 -14.37 36.55 -2.80
CA TYR A 347 -14.70 37.89 -2.32
C TYR A 347 -14.02 38.94 -3.19
N LEU A 348 -14.80 39.80 -3.83
CA LEU A 348 -14.28 40.85 -4.70
C LEU A 348 -14.72 42.22 -4.18
N GLU A 349 -13.79 43.17 -4.11
CA GLU A 349 -14.08 44.59 -3.94
C GLU A 349 -13.75 45.32 -5.24
N LYS A 350 -14.70 46.12 -5.72
CA LYS A 350 -14.55 46.96 -6.90
C LYS A 350 -14.90 48.39 -6.53
N ILE A 351 -14.00 49.32 -6.80
CA ILE A 351 -14.19 50.75 -6.52
C ILE A 351 -14.27 51.48 -7.85
N SER A 352 -15.33 52.24 -8.05
CA SER A 352 -15.54 53.09 -9.21
C SER A 352 -15.86 54.52 -8.78
N VAL A 353 -15.43 55.50 -9.56
CA VAL A 353 -15.69 56.92 -9.31
C VAL A 353 -16.46 57.48 -10.50
N ASP A 354 -17.56 58.17 -10.23
CA ASP A 354 -18.40 58.79 -11.26
C ASP A 354 -17.91 60.20 -11.68
N GLU A 355 -18.62 60.84 -12.63
CA GLU A 355 -18.34 62.20 -13.11
C GLU A 355 -18.38 63.26 -12.00
N ASP A 356 -19.22 63.06 -10.98
CA ASP A 356 -19.38 63.95 -9.83
C ASP A 356 -18.30 63.67 -8.75
N LEU A 357 -17.31 62.83 -9.05
CA LEU A 357 -16.22 62.39 -8.16
C LEU A 357 -16.72 61.64 -6.91
N VAL A 358 -17.90 61.02 -7.00
CA VAL A 358 -18.47 60.22 -5.92
C VAL A 358 -18.03 58.77 -6.08
N GLU A 359 -17.39 58.24 -5.02
CA GLU A 359 -16.98 56.84 -4.96
C GLU A 359 -18.19 55.92 -4.74
N THR A 360 -18.35 54.95 -5.63
CA THR A 360 -19.22 53.79 -5.43
C THR A 360 -18.36 52.54 -5.26
N ARG A 361 -18.60 51.82 -4.16
CA ARG A 361 -17.88 50.59 -3.83
C ARG A 361 -18.80 49.38 -3.93
N PHE A 362 -18.44 48.45 -4.80
CA PHE A 362 -19.13 47.19 -5.01
C PHE A 362 -18.41 46.06 -4.29
N ARG A 363 -19.17 45.16 -3.67
CA ARG A 363 -18.66 43.94 -3.04
C ARG A 363 -19.42 42.74 -3.56
N TYR A 364 -18.69 41.71 -3.99
CA TYR A 364 -19.27 40.47 -4.48
C TYR A 364 -18.83 39.31 -3.62
N TYR A 365 -19.79 38.49 -3.20
CA TYR A 365 -19.55 37.20 -2.57
C TYR A 365 -20.14 36.11 -3.45
N ARG A 366 -19.31 35.19 -3.94
CA ARG A 366 -19.75 34.09 -4.79
C ARG A 366 -19.08 32.79 -4.36
N THR A 367 -19.86 31.74 -4.27
CA THR A 367 -19.34 30.39 -4.07
C THR A 367 -19.17 29.76 -5.45
N LEU A 368 -17.94 29.43 -5.80
CA LEU A 368 -17.54 28.82 -7.06
C LEU A 368 -17.14 27.37 -6.80
N SER A 369 -17.52 26.45 -7.68
CA SER A 369 -17.13 25.05 -7.58
C SER A 369 -16.57 24.54 -8.90
N THR A 370 -15.50 23.76 -8.85
CA THR A 370 -15.03 23.03 -10.03
C THR A 370 -16.00 21.90 -10.38
N PRO A 371 -16.01 21.44 -11.65
CA PRO A 371 -16.58 20.15 -11.99
C PRO A 371 -15.93 19.00 -11.19
N LEU A 372 -16.59 17.84 -11.18
CA LEU A 372 -16.02 16.62 -10.62
C LEU A 372 -14.79 16.19 -11.44
N MET A 373 -13.66 15.99 -10.76
CA MET A 373 -12.39 15.56 -11.33
C MET A 373 -12.03 14.18 -10.77
N LEU A 374 -11.52 13.27 -11.60
CA LEU A 374 -11.11 11.95 -11.14
C LEU A 374 -9.94 12.08 -10.15
N CYS A 375 -10.00 11.38 -9.01
CA CYS A 375 -8.91 11.35 -8.05
C CYS A 375 -7.85 10.33 -8.50
N PRO A 376 -6.57 10.72 -8.69
CA PRO A 376 -5.55 9.87 -9.26
C PRO A 376 -4.89 8.94 -8.22
N ILE A 377 -5.67 8.18 -7.45
CA ILE A 377 -5.09 7.21 -6.51
C ILE A 377 -4.33 6.13 -7.29
N PHE A 378 -3.10 5.84 -6.86
CA PHE A 378 -2.25 4.85 -7.51
C PHE A 378 -1.50 3.99 -6.52
N THR A 379 -1.06 2.82 -6.97
CA THR A 379 -0.12 1.97 -6.23
C THR A 379 1.22 1.83 -6.93
N VAL A 380 2.30 2.00 -6.18
CA VAL A 380 3.67 1.71 -6.61
C VAL A 380 4.17 0.49 -5.86
N ASN A 381 4.68 -0.49 -6.60
CA ASN A 381 5.31 -1.67 -6.02
C ASN A 381 6.83 -1.56 -6.06
N ARG A 382 7.46 -1.74 -4.91
CA ARG A 382 8.90 -1.94 -4.78
C ARG A 382 9.12 -3.29 -4.11
N MET A 383 10.17 -3.98 -4.53
CA MET A 383 10.55 -5.27 -3.97
C MET A 383 11.94 -5.15 -3.38
N ASP A 384 12.11 -5.68 -2.17
CA ASP A 384 13.43 -5.90 -1.59
C ASP A 384 13.71 -7.41 -1.65
N LEU A 385 14.53 -7.83 -2.60
CA LEU A 385 14.90 -9.24 -2.78
C LEU A 385 15.87 -9.74 -1.71
N GLU A 386 16.66 -8.85 -1.09
CA GLU A 386 17.59 -9.24 -0.02
C GLU A 386 16.82 -9.54 1.26
N GLN A 387 15.82 -8.70 1.57
CA GLN A 387 14.95 -8.88 2.73
C GLN A 387 13.72 -9.75 2.45
N ARG A 388 13.47 -10.10 1.18
CA ARG A 388 12.30 -10.87 0.71
C ARG A 388 10.97 -10.22 1.11
N LEU A 389 10.80 -8.94 0.79
CA LEU A 389 9.64 -8.11 1.14
C LEU A 389 8.97 -7.52 -0.11
N PHE A 390 7.64 -7.49 -0.11
CA PHE A 390 6.87 -6.55 -0.91
C PHE A 390 6.74 -5.23 -0.14
N ILE A 391 7.09 -4.13 -0.80
CA ILE A 391 6.86 -2.76 -0.31
C ILE A 391 5.86 -2.12 -1.27
N VAL A 392 4.60 -2.03 -0.88
CA VAL A 392 3.52 -1.49 -1.72
C VAL A 392 3.06 -0.16 -1.18
N TYR A 393 3.21 0.89 -1.97
CA TYR A 393 2.82 2.25 -1.62
C TYR A 393 1.50 2.61 -2.31
N LEU A 394 0.45 2.91 -1.55
CA LEU A 394 -0.78 3.56 -2.03
C LEU A 394 -0.62 5.07 -1.86
N GLY A 395 -0.65 5.81 -2.96
CA GLY A 395 -0.37 7.25 -3.00
C GLY A 395 -1.57 8.11 -3.39
N ASP A 396 -1.41 9.41 -3.16
CA ASP A 396 -2.37 10.47 -3.51
C ASP A 396 -3.77 10.30 -2.92
N VAL A 397 -3.85 9.73 -1.71
CA VAL A 397 -5.12 9.65 -0.96
C VAL A 397 -5.45 11.05 -0.39
N PRO A 398 -6.61 11.64 -0.71
CA PRO A 398 -7.02 12.94 -0.18
C PRO A 398 -7.14 12.93 1.36
N GLU A 399 -6.93 14.08 1.99
CA GLU A 399 -7.04 14.28 3.46
C GLU A 399 -8.40 13.87 4.04
N ASP A 400 -9.48 14.04 3.29
CA ASP A 400 -10.84 13.68 3.68
C ASP A 400 -11.19 12.22 3.37
N VAL A 401 -10.19 11.39 3.03
CA VAL A 401 -10.36 9.97 2.73
C VAL A 401 -9.43 9.13 3.61
N GLU A 402 -9.98 8.20 4.39
CA GLU A 402 -9.20 7.33 5.27
C GLU A 402 -9.25 5.86 4.87
N LEU A 403 -8.13 5.15 5.00
CA LEU A 403 -8.08 3.70 4.86
C LEU A 403 -8.58 3.01 6.13
N VAL A 404 -9.69 2.27 6.00
CA VAL A 404 -10.36 1.61 7.14
C VAL A 404 -10.13 0.09 7.17
N ALA A 405 -9.97 -0.54 6.00
CA ALA A 405 -9.77 -1.98 5.90
C ALA A 405 -8.89 -2.37 4.70
N ILE A 406 -8.19 -3.49 4.84
CA ILE A 406 -7.40 -4.09 3.75
C ILE A 406 -7.71 -5.58 3.67
N HIS A 407 -7.82 -6.11 2.46
CA HIS A 407 -7.84 -7.56 2.24
C HIS A 407 -6.62 -8.00 1.44
N PHE A 408 -5.92 -9.03 1.93
CA PHE A 408 -4.81 -9.67 1.25
C PHE A 408 -5.25 -11.04 0.73
N ASN A 409 -5.29 -11.22 -0.59
CA ASN A 409 -5.70 -12.49 -1.23
C ASN A 409 -6.99 -13.12 -0.64
N GLY A 410 -7.95 -12.27 -0.23
CA GLY A 410 -9.23 -12.70 0.36
C GLY A 410 -9.27 -12.78 1.90
N HIS A 411 -8.16 -12.52 2.59
CA HIS A 411 -8.10 -12.43 4.06
C HIS A 411 -8.26 -10.97 4.51
N GLU A 412 -9.25 -10.70 5.36
CA GLU A 412 -9.58 -9.37 5.88
C GLU A 412 -8.71 -8.96 7.07
N PHE A 413 -8.27 -7.70 7.06
CA PHE A 413 -7.52 -7.05 8.13
C PHE A 413 -8.09 -5.67 8.42
N THR A 414 -8.38 -5.40 9.70
CA THR A 414 -8.80 -4.09 10.19
C THR A 414 -7.59 -3.18 10.41
N VAL A 415 -7.72 -1.90 10.02
CA VAL A 415 -6.68 -0.88 10.24
C VAL A 415 -6.91 -0.17 11.59
N PRO A 416 -5.87 0.12 12.41
CA PRO A 416 -4.46 -0.21 12.21
C PRO A 416 -4.17 -1.71 12.37
N LEU A 417 -3.18 -2.20 11.61
CA LEU A 417 -2.74 -3.59 11.63
C LEU A 417 -2.09 -3.94 12.99
N ASN A 418 -2.90 -4.39 13.94
CA ASN A 418 -2.45 -4.78 15.28
C ASN A 418 -2.11 -6.27 15.33
N ASN A 419 -0.85 -6.61 15.70
CA ASN A 419 -0.33 -7.97 15.91
C ASN A 419 -0.14 -8.84 14.64
N THR A 420 0.21 -8.26 13.50
CA THR A 420 0.57 -8.99 12.26
C THR A 420 2.05 -8.86 11.92
N SER A 421 2.61 -9.84 11.20
CA SER A 421 3.93 -9.78 10.54
C SER A 421 4.02 -8.73 9.45
N ILE A 422 2.88 -8.16 9.07
CA ILE A 422 2.71 -7.12 8.06
C ILE A 422 2.75 -5.75 8.74
N HIS A 423 3.56 -4.83 8.20
CA HIS A 423 3.69 -3.47 8.71
C HIS A 423 3.04 -2.46 7.76
N MET A 424 2.45 -1.41 8.34
CA MET A 424 1.87 -0.28 7.62
C MET A 424 2.46 1.01 8.17
N ILE A 425 2.87 1.90 7.26
CA ILE A 425 3.36 3.25 7.56
C ILE A 425 2.46 4.25 6.84
N THR A 426 1.97 5.25 7.57
CA THR A 426 1.23 6.37 6.99
C THR A 426 2.20 7.51 6.65
N ASN A 427 2.18 7.97 5.42
CA ASN A 427 3.04 9.02 4.88
C ASN A 427 2.18 10.27 4.63
N ILE A 428 2.50 11.41 5.26
CA ILE A 428 1.78 12.67 5.06
C ILE A 428 2.58 13.55 4.10
N HIS A 429 1.92 14.10 3.07
CA HIS A 429 2.54 14.95 2.06
C HIS A 429 2.13 16.42 2.25
N SER A 430 2.89 17.33 1.65
CA SER A 430 2.67 18.78 1.75
C SER A 430 1.52 19.32 0.90
N ASN A 431 0.92 18.50 0.03
CA ASN A 431 -0.21 18.84 -0.85
C ASN A 431 -1.57 18.42 -0.24
N ASN A 432 -1.63 18.29 1.09
CA ASN A 432 -2.77 17.75 1.83
C ASN A 432 -3.22 16.39 1.30
N THR A 433 -2.34 15.57 0.75
CA THR A 433 -2.62 14.14 0.53
C THR A 433 -1.76 13.31 1.47
N HIS A 434 -2.15 12.07 1.66
CA HIS A 434 -1.35 11.10 2.39
C HIS A 434 -1.27 9.80 1.59
N GLY A 435 -0.42 8.89 2.05
CA GLY A 435 -0.23 7.59 1.44
C GLY A 435 0.03 6.54 2.49
N TYR A 436 -0.09 5.28 2.07
CA TYR A 436 0.06 4.12 2.93
C TYR A 436 1.11 3.18 2.33
N THR A 437 2.19 2.96 3.07
CA THR A 437 3.23 2.00 2.69
C THR A 437 2.99 0.70 3.44
N LEU A 438 2.80 -0.39 2.70
CA LEU A 438 2.66 -1.75 3.23
C LEU A 438 3.96 -2.53 3.02
N GLU A 439 4.45 -3.17 4.08
CA GLU A 439 5.59 -4.08 4.04
C GLU A 439 5.11 -5.50 4.35
N VAL A 440 5.16 -6.39 3.35
CA VAL A 440 4.65 -7.76 3.43
C VAL A 440 5.77 -8.76 3.13
N PRO A 441 6.20 -9.59 4.11
CA PRO A 441 7.20 -10.63 3.89
C PRO A 441 6.74 -11.70 2.91
N PHE A 442 7.65 -12.21 2.08
CA PHE A 442 7.34 -13.31 1.14
C PHE A 442 6.97 -14.60 1.86
N ASP A 443 7.41 -14.79 3.10
CA ASP A 443 7.12 -15.97 3.91
C ASP A 443 5.79 -15.84 4.69
N ASP A 444 5.07 -14.71 4.54
CA ASP A 444 3.77 -14.50 5.16
C ASP A 444 2.70 -15.41 4.51
N PRO A 445 1.81 -16.05 5.30
CA PRO A 445 0.79 -16.97 4.77
C PRO A 445 -0.19 -16.31 3.80
N VAL A 446 -0.32 -14.97 3.77
CA VAL A 446 -1.19 -14.31 2.79
C VAL A 446 -0.61 -14.31 1.38
N ILE A 447 0.69 -14.58 1.20
CA ILE A 447 1.33 -14.59 -0.12
C ILE A 447 1.00 -15.88 -0.87
N ILE A 448 0.51 -15.74 -2.11
CA ILE A 448 0.29 -16.86 -3.00
C ILE A 448 1.60 -17.17 -3.74
N HIS A 449 1.95 -18.44 -3.71
CA HIS A 449 3.20 -19.00 -4.20
C HIS A 449 2.93 -19.92 -5.39
N GLU A 450 3.34 -19.52 -6.59
CA GLU A 450 3.13 -20.26 -7.85
C GLU A 450 4.49 -20.60 -8.50
N ILE A 451 4.71 -21.86 -8.89
CA ILE A 451 5.97 -22.28 -9.53
C ILE A 451 5.83 -22.24 -11.05
N LEU A 452 6.66 -21.44 -11.72
CA LEU A 452 6.80 -21.39 -13.17
C LEU A 452 7.94 -22.33 -13.60
N ARG A 453 7.58 -23.58 -13.88
CA ARG A 453 8.55 -24.68 -14.10
C ARG A 453 9.37 -24.53 -15.38
N GLU A 454 8.79 -23.99 -16.44
CA GLU A 454 9.50 -23.75 -17.71
C GLU A 454 10.70 -22.81 -17.54
N GLU A 455 10.64 -21.93 -16.53
CA GLU A 455 11.66 -20.90 -16.28
C GLU A 455 12.50 -21.19 -15.02
N SER A 456 12.16 -22.22 -14.24
CA SER A 456 12.75 -22.50 -12.91
C SER A 456 12.61 -21.31 -11.94
N VAL A 457 11.45 -20.63 -12.00
CA VAL A 457 11.18 -19.41 -11.22
C VAL A 457 9.97 -19.62 -10.30
N MET A 458 10.10 -19.11 -9.08
CA MET A 458 9.04 -18.97 -8.11
C MET A 458 8.36 -17.61 -8.26
N LYS A 459 7.06 -17.61 -8.50
CA LYS A 459 6.23 -16.42 -8.58
C LYS A 459 5.49 -16.21 -7.27
N HIS A 460 5.75 -15.07 -6.63
CA HIS A 460 5.06 -14.61 -5.44
C HIS A 460 3.99 -13.62 -5.87
N LYS A 461 2.73 -13.84 -5.49
CA LYS A 461 1.60 -12.99 -5.86
C LYS A 461 0.88 -12.48 -4.62
N LEU A 462 0.58 -11.18 -4.62
CA LEU A 462 -0.21 -10.53 -3.59
C LEU A 462 -1.25 -9.62 -4.25
N ASP A 463 -2.52 -10.03 -4.16
CA ASP A 463 -3.67 -9.17 -4.48
C ASP A 463 -4.07 -8.42 -3.21
N ILE A 464 -4.25 -7.10 -3.32
CA ILE A 464 -4.56 -6.18 -2.23
C ILE A 464 -5.83 -5.44 -2.57
N TYR A 465 -6.81 -5.50 -1.67
CA TYR A 465 -8.07 -4.78 -1.78
C TYR A 465 -8.15 -3.75 -0.66
N TYR A 466 -8.08 -2.48 -1.00
CA TYR A 466 -8.17 -1.36 -0.07
C TYR A 466 -9.61 -0.89 0.02
N THR A 467 -10.11 -0.70 1.24
CA THR A 467 -11.39 -0.04 1.50
C THR A 467 -11.12 1.32 2.13
N LEU A 468 -11.37 2.36 1.34
CA LEU A 468 -11.24 3.77 1.69
C LEU A 468 -12.61 4.31 2.09
N THR A 469 -12.65 5.25 3.03
CA THR A 469 -13.88 5.90 3.52
C THR A 469 -13.73 7.40 3.42
N ILE A 470 -14.69 8.06 2.78
CA ILE A 470 -14.78 9.52 2.71
C ILE A 470 -15.43 10.05 3.98
N LEU A 471 -14.81 11.05 4.61
CA LEU A 471 -15.30 11.71 5.81
C LEU A 471 -15.91 13.08 5.49
N PRO A 472 -16.99 13.50 6.20
CA PRO A 472 -17.68 12.78 7.28
C PRO A 472 -18.84 11.86 6.81
N GLU A 473 -19.13 11.76 5.51
CA GLU A 473 -20.31 11.05 4.98
C GLU A 473 -20.25 9.54 5.18
N ASN A 474 -19.07 8.98 5.47
CA ASN A 474 -18.80 7.56 5.61
C ASN A 474 -19.16 6.75 4.34
N GLU A 475 -18.97 7.35 3.17
CA GLU A 475 -19.08 6.65 1.89
C GLU A 475 -17.82 5.83 1.62
N HIS A 476 -17.98 4.60 1.13
CA HIS A 476 -16.87 3.69 0.91
C HIS A 476 -16.45 3.61 -0.56
N PHE A 477 -15.15 3.65 -0.81
CA PHE A 477 -14.53 3.40 -2.11
C PHE A 477 -13.57 2.22 -2.02
N ASN A 478 -13.62 1.32 -3.00
CA ASN A 478 -12.75 0.16 -3.03
C ASN A 478 -11.72 0.27 -4.16
N TYR A 479 -10.46 0.05 -3.82
CA TYR A 479 -9.35 0.09 -4.77
C TYR A 479 -8.59 -1.24 -4.78
N LEU A 480 -8.35 -1.80 -5.96
CA LEU A 480 -7.65 -3.08 -6.12
C LEU A 480 -6.24 -2.86 -6.68
N ALA A 481 -5.26 -3.51 -6.07
CA ALA A 481 -3.90 -3.62 -6.59
C ALA A 481 -3.44 -5.08 -6.61
N SER A 482 -2.54 -5.43 -7.53
CA SER A 482 -1.92 -6.76 -7.59
C SER A 482 -0.44 -6.60 -7.85
N VAL A 483 0.38 -7.18 -6.99
CA VAL A 483 1.84 -7.16 -7.13
C VAL A 483 2.39 -8.57 -7.29
N THR A 484 3.47 -8.70 -8.04
CA THR A 484 4.10 -9.99 -8.33
C THR A 484 5.62 -9.88 -8.29
N ALA A 485 6.28 -10.85 -7.66
CA ALA A 485 7.74 -10.99 -7.64
C ALA A 485 8.14 -12.35 -8.22
N LEU A 486 9.33 -12.39 -8.82
CA LEU A 486 9.93 -13.60 -9.38
C LEU A 486 11.26 -13.88 -8.67
N THR A 487 11.42 -15.09 -8.14
CA THR A 487 12.65 -15.55 -7.47
C THR A 487 13.14 -16.84 -8.11
N TYR A 488 14.42 -16.94 -8.46
CA TYR A 488 14.97 -18.15 -9.07
C TYR A 488 15.06 -19.30 -8.06
N VAL A 489 14.63 -20.49 -8.47
CA VAL A 489 14.74 -21.70 -7.66
C VAL A 489 15.95 -22.49 -8.15
N SER A 490 17.02 -22.51 -7.36
CA SER A 490 18.22 -23.30 -7.66
C SER A 490 18.13 -24.69 -7.02
N SER A 491 18.73 -25.68 -7.69
CA SER A 491 18.95 -27.00 -7.08
C SER A 491 19.94 -26.87 -5.91
N PRO A 492 19.71 -27.55 -4.78
CA PRO A 492 20.67 -27.61 -3.70
C PRO A 492 22.00 -28.22 -4.15
N VAL A 493 23.05 -27.94 -3.39
CA VAL A 493 24.39 -28.51 -3.59
C VAL A 493 24.86 -29.07 -2.25
N PHE A 494 25.43 -30.27 -2.26
CA PHE A 494 25.97 -30.89 -1.06
C PHE A 494 27.41 -30.44 -0.81
N ASP A 495 27.70 -30.10 0.44
CA ASP A 495 29.07 -29.97 0.92
C ASP A 495 29.64 -31.36 1.22
N ALA A 496 30.75 -31.71 0.57
CA ALA A 496 31.33 -33.04 0.66
C ALA A 496 32.77 -33.03 1.23
N VAL A 497 33.00 -33.80 2.29
CA VAL A 497 34.26 -33.86 3.03
C VAL A 497 34.78 -35.30 3.09
N CYS A 498 36.09 -35.47 2.83
CA CYS A 498 36.78 -36.76 2.95
C CYS A 498 37.18 -37.03 4.39
N SER A 499 37.07 -38.28 4.83
CA SER A 499 37.55 -38.77 6.12
C SER A 499 38.33 -40.07 5.92
N GLU A 500 39.03 -40.57 6.94
CA GLU A 500 39.76 -41.85 6.83
C GLU A 500 38.82 -43.05 6.62
N SER A 501 37.58 -42.97 7.10
CA SER A 501 36.58 -44.05 7.03
C SER A 501 35.62 -43.97 5.84
N GLY A 502 35.61 -42.88 5.08
CA GLY A 502 34.64 -42.66 3.99
C GLY A 502 34.43 -41.20 3.61
N ILE A 503 33.28 -40.91 2.99
CA ILE A 503 32.90 -39.56 2.53
C ILE A 503 31.65 -39.10 3.27
N SER A 504 31.68 -37.88 3.80
CA SER A 504 30.53 -37.24 4.43
C SER A 504 29.96 -36.15 3.53
N PHE A 505 28.64 -36.16 3.35
CA PHE A 505 27.88 -35.16 2.64
C PHE A 505 26.96 -34.43 3.60
N LYS A 506 26.93 -33.10 3.52
CA LYS A 506 26.06 -32.22 4.29
C LYS A 506 25.22 -31.39 3.34
N LEU A 507 23.93 -31.30 3.63
CA LEU A 507 23.01 -30.37 2.97
C LEU A 507 22.26 -29.60 4.05
N ASP A 508 22.44 -28.29 4.09
CA ASP A 508 21.65 -27.41 4.93
C ASP A 508 20.28 -27.16 4.26
N HIS A 509 19.20 -27.30 5.03
CA HIS A 509 17.85 -27.11 4.52
C HIS A 509 17.58 -25.63 4.28
N GLN A 510 17.14 -25.29 3.07
CA GLN A 510 16.65 -23.97 2.72
C GLN A 510 15.20 -24.05 2.23
N PRO A 511 14.46 -22.93 2.23
CA PRO A 511 13.15 -22.86 1.60
C PRO A 511 13.19 -23.47 0.19
N PHE A 512 12.12 -24.18 -0.19
CA PHE A 512 11.94 -24.80 -1.51
C PHE A 512 12.81 -26.03 -1.82
N HIS A 513 13.72 -26.48 -0.94
CA HIS A 513 14.45 -27.73 -1.16
C HIS A 513 13.55 -28.98 -1.25
N TYR A 514 12.31 -28.92 -0.76
CA TYR A 514 11.31 -30.01 -0.89
C TYR A 514 10.93 -30.32 -2.34
N LEU A 515 11.25 -29.43 -3.29
CA LEU A 515 11.04 -29.65 -4.72
C LEU A 515 12.01 -30.68 -5.33
N TRP A 516 13.04 -31.09 -4.59
CA TRP A 516 14.07 -32.00 -5.06
C TRP A 516 14.07 -33.32 -4.29
N LYS A 517 14.19 -34.42 -5.03
CA LYS A 517 14.42 -35.77 -4.52
C LYS A 517 15.91 -36.10 -4.57
N ILE A 518 16.46 -36.56 -3.45
CA ILE A 518 17.85 -36.99 -3.37
C ILE A 518 17.91 -38.48 -3.71
N SER A 519 18.80 -38.86 -4.63
CA SER A 519 18.95 -40.25 -5.08
C SER A 519 20.42 -40.65 -5.18
N ILE A 520 20.67 -41.95 -5.03
CA ILE A 520 21.99 -42.56 -5.21
C ILE A 520 21.84 -43.57 -6.36
N GLY A 521 22.38 -43.23 -7.53
CA GLY A 521 22.12 -43.97 -8.76
C GLY A 521 20.65 -43.91 -9.17
N SER A 522 19.97 -45.07 -9.21
CA SER A 522 18.54 -45.17 -9.49
C SER A 522 17.64 -45.01 -8.27
N ASP A 523 18.20 -45.15 -7.06
CA ASP A 523 17.40 -45.39 -5.86
C ASP A 523 17.21 -44.09 -5.05
N LEU A 524 15.98 -43.85 -4.60
CA LEU A 524 15.64 -42.69 -3.77
C LEU A 524 16.24 -42.82 -2.37
N LEU A 525 17.00 -41.82 -1.93
CA LEU A 525 17.59 -41.79 -0.59
C LEU A 525 16.50 -41.69 0.47
N THR A 526 16.34 -42.76 1.24
CA THR A 526 15.46 -42.87 2.41
C THR A 526 16.26 -43.41 3.58
N SER A 527 15.75 -43.29 4.80
CA SER A 527 16.40 -43.84 5.99
C SER A 527 16.53 -45.35 5.91
N GLU A 528 15.53 -46.02 5.33
CA GLU A 528 15.52 -47.45 5.10
C GLU A 528 16.58 -47.86 4.07
N LEU A 529 16.68 -47.15 2.94
CA LEU A 529 17.72 -47.40 1.94
C LEU A 529 19.11 -47.16 2.54
N ALA A 530 19.30 -46.07 3.27
CA ALA A 530 20.57 -45.78 3.93
C ALA A 530 21.01 -46.93 4.85
N ALA A 531 20.10 -47.45 5.68
CA ALA A 531 20.38 -48.59 6.54
C ALA A 531 20.68 -49.88 5.75
N GLN A 532 19.95 -50.15 4.67
CA GLN A 532 20.18 -51.33 3.80
C GLN A 532 21.55 -51.30 3.12
N HIS A 533 22.01 -50.13 2.71
CA HIS A 533 23.29 -49.95 2.02
C HIS A 533 24.47 -49.65 2.97
N GLY A 534 24.23 -49.60 4.28
CA GLY A 534 25.25 -49.37 5.30
C GLY A 534 25.71 -47.93 5.45
N TYR A 535 24.92 -46.96 4.97
CA TYR A 535 25.17 -45.53 5.17
C TYR A 535 24.68 -45.07 6.54
N ILE A 536 25.33 -44.05 7.10
CA ILE A 536 24.93 -43.42 8.36
C ILE A 536 24.28 -42.08 8.01
N MET A 537 22.95 -42.02 8.15
CA MET A 537 22.17 -40.83 7.80
C MET A 537 21.52 -40.21 9.04
N SER A 538 21.56 -38.89 9.12
CA SER A 538 20.82 -38.08 10.09
C SER A 538 20.11 -36.96 9.35
N ASN A 539 18.78 -36.92 9.45
CA ASN A 539 17.96 -35.87 8.84
C ASN A 539 17.25 -35.09 9.95
N SER A 540 17.67 -33.84 10.15
CA SER A 540 17.10 -32.91 11.12
C SER A 540 16.27 -31.84 10.42
N SER A 541 15.59 -30.97 11.18
CA SER A 541 14.87 -29.81 10.59
C SER A 541 15.80 -28.78 9.94
N GLN A 542 17.10 -28.77 10.31
CA GLN A 542 18.06 -27.78 9.82
C GLN A 542 18.98 -28.31 8.73
N SER A 543 19.33 -29.59 8.77
CA SER A 543 20.25 -30.19 7.80
C SER A 543 20.10 -31.70 7.68
N LEU A 544 20.49 -32.20 6.51
CA LEU A 544 20.72 -33.61 6.20
C LEU A 544 22.23 -33.90 6.22
N LEU A 545 22.62 -34.89 7.00
CA LEU A 545 23.97 -35.42 7.07
C LEU A 545 23.97 -36.88 6.61
N LEU A 546 24.78 -37.19 5.62
CA LEU A 546 24.98 -38.54 5.09
C LEU A 546 26.46 -38.89 5.14
N HIS A 547 26.85 -39.80 6.02
CA HIS A 547 28.18 -40.41 6.00
C HIS A 547 28.11 -41.74 5.26
N VAL A 548 28.97 -41.89 4.27
CA VAL A 548 29.07 -43.07 3.41
C VAL A 548 30.41 -43.75 3.73
N PRO A 549 30.41 -44.87 4.49
CA PRO A 549 31.63 -45.60 4.81
C PRO A 549 32.26 -46.28 3.59
N LEU A 550 33.58 -46.49 3.61
CA LEU A 550 34.27 -47.28 2.59
C LEU A 550 33.66 -48.68 2.42
N PHE A 551 33.69 -49.17 1.19
CA PHE A 551 33.21 -50.46 0.71
C PHE A 551 31.71 -50.68 0.82
N THR A 552 30.94 -49.61 0.98
CA THR A 552 29.48 -49.61 0.85
C THR A 552 29.06 -49.52 -0.62
N HIS A 553 27.77 -49.76 -0.87
CA HIS A 553 27.19 -49.66 -2.21
C HIS A 553 27.36 -48.24 -2.77
N GLY A 554 27.38 -48.08 -4.10
CA GLY A 554 27.50 -46.77 -4.76
C GLY A 554 28.94 -46.23 -4.91
N TYR A 555 29.94 -46.78 -4.20
CA TYR A 555 31.33 -46.41 -4.41
C TYR A 555 31.91 -46.94 -5.72
N GLN A 556 32.71 -46.08 -6.39
CA GLN A 556 33.58 -46.48 -7.48
C GLN A 556 35.04 -46.34 -7.05
N TYR A 557 35.78 -47.44 -7.06
CA TYR A 557 37.22 -47.45 -6.74
C TYR A 557 38.07 -47.49 -7.99
N LYS A 558 39.04 -46.57 -8.08
CA LYS A 558 39.96 -46.45 -9.21
C LYS A 558 41.39 -46.22 -8.73
N ASN A 559 42.35 -46.47 -9.63
CA ASN A 559 43.78 -46.23 -9.42
C ASN A 559 44.32 -46.87 -8.12
N VAL A 560 44.00 -48.14 -7.89
CA VAL A 560 44.49 -48.89 -6.73
C VAL A 560 45.98 -49.16 -6.87
N THR A 561 46.77 -48.69 -5.90
CA THR A 561 48.20 -48.98 -5.73
C THR A 561 48.46 -49.55 -4.34
N LEU A 562 49.67 -50.03 -4.07
CA LEU A 562 50.05 -50.47 -2.71
C LEU A 562 50.16 -49.31 -1.70
N LYS A 563 50.11 -48.05 -2.13
CA LYS A 563 50.15 -46.86 -1.26
C LYS A 563 48.77 -46.29 -1.01
N GLU A 564 48.04 -46.02 -2.08
CA GLU A 564 46.73 -45.37 -2.03
C GLU A 564 45.81 -45.85 -3.15
N TYR A 565 44.52 -45.57 -2.99
CA TYR A 565 43.48 -45.76 -3.99
C TYR A 565 42.47 -44.61 -3.89
N PHE A 566 41.71 -44.36 -4.97
CA PHE A 566 40.71 -43.30 -5.00
C PHE A 566 39.30 -43.90 -4.94
N GLY A 567 38.48 -43.41 -4.02
CA GLY A 567 37.05 -43.71 -3.95
C GLY A 567 36.24 -42.51 -4.41
N THR A 568 35.36 -42.73 -5.38
CA THR A 568 34.41 -41.73 -5.89
C THR A 568 32.99 -42.13 -5.49
N PHE A 569 32.21 -41.15 -5.04
CA PHE A 569 30.79 -41.30 -4.72
C PHE A 569 29.99 -40.15 -5.33
N GLU A 570 28.80 -40.45 -5.84
CA GLU A 570 27.91 -39.51 -6.53
C GLU A 570 26.52 -39.51 -5.89
N ILE A 571 26.02 -38.30 -5.60
CA ILE A 571 24.64 -38.05 -5.17
C ILE A 571 23.94 -37.27 -6.28
N LEU A 572 22.74 -37.71 -6.64
CA LEU A 572 21.93 -37.11 -7.70
C LEU A 572 20.72 -36.39 -7.10
N LEU A 573 20.46 -35.18 -7.58
CA LEU A 573 19.26 -34.41 -7.28
C LEU A 573 18.33 -34.45 -8.47
N ARG A 574 17.11 -34.91 -8.20
CA ARG A 574 16.06 -35.12 -9.19
C ARG A 574 14.86 -34.23 -8.90
N ASP A 575 14.18 -33.81 -9.94
CA ASP A 575 12.88 -33.15 -9.80
C ASP A 575 11.88 -34.07 -9.07
N HIS A 576 11.14 -33.53 -8.11
CA HIS A 576 10.22 -34.32 -7.30
C HIS A 576 9.11 -35.00 -8.12
N GLU A 577 8.63 -34.37 -9.19
CA GLU A 577 7.54 -34.90 -10.02
C GLU A 577 8.05 -35.66 -11.24
N THR A 578 8.97 -35.08 -12.03
CA THR A 578 9.41 -35.69 -13.29
C THR A 578 10.51 -36.75 -13.08
N SER A 579 11.19 -36.74 -11.92
CA SER A 579 12.34 -37.61 -11.62
C SER A 579 13.55 -37.43 -12.55
N GLU A 580 13.56 -36.37 -13.37
CA GLU A 580 14.70 -36.00 -14.21
C GLU A 580 15.87 -35.50 -13.35
N ILE A 581 17.10 -35.80 -13.76
CA ILE A 581 18.31 -35.39 -13.05
C ILE A 581 18.58 -33.92 -13.35
N GLN A 582 18.58 -33.09 -12.31
CA GLN A 582 18.81 -31.65 -12.42
C GLN A 582 20.23 -31.27 -12.02
N SER A 583 20.78 -31.96 -11.02
CA SER A 583 22.14 -31.72 -10.54
C SER A 583 22.75 -33.00 -9.97
N SER A 584 24.08 -33.02 -9.87
CA SER A 584 24.85 -34.10 -9.27
C SER A 584 25.97 -33.53 -8.40
N THR A 585 26.20 -34.14 -7.23
CA THR A 585 27.38 -33.87 -6.41
C THR A 585 28.28 -35.10 -6.44
N VAL A 586 29.44 -34.97 -7.07
CA VAL A 586 30.45 -36.02 -7.18
C VAL A 586 31.64 -35.68 -6.30
N LYS A 587 32.03 -36.58 -5.39
CA LYS A 587 33.24 -36.43 -4.56
C LYS A 587 34.19 -37.59 -4.77
N THR A 588 35.45 -37.27 -5.04
CA THR A 588 36.55 -38.24 -5.11
C THR A 588 37.54 -37.97 -3.98
N CYS A 589 37.89 -39.01 -3.22
CA CYS A 589 38.80 -38.93 -2.08
C CYS A 589 39.93 -39.97 -2.21
N PRO A 590 41.19 -39.60 -1.87
CA PRO A 590 42.27 -40.55 -1.73
C PRO A 590 42.18 -41.29 -0.38
N PHE A 591 42.47 -42.58 -0.40
CA PHE A 591 42.50 -43.44 0.78
C PHE A 591 43.78 -44.26 0.79
N ASN A 592 44.35 -44.46 1.97
CA ASN A 592 45.57 -45.24 2.12
C ASN A 592 45.27 -46.74 2.03
N THR A 593 46.05 -47.46 1.23
CA THR A 593 46.00 -48.91 1.14
C THR A 593 46.78 -49.50 2.32
N THR A 594 46.19 -49.58 3.52
CA THR A 594 46.86 -50.15 4.71
C THR A 594 46.51 -51.61 4.96
N THR A 595 45.34 -52.04 4.51
CA THR A 595 44.78 -53.39 4.71
C THR A 595 44.55 -54.11 3.38
N GLU A 596 44.16 -55.38 3.45
CA GLU A 596 43.75 -56.12 2.26
C GLU A 596 42.51 -55.48 1.61
N LEU A 597 42.51 -55.45 0.28
CA LEU A 597 41.45 -54.84 -0.51
C LEU A 597 41.10 -55.75 -1.68
N ILE A 598 39.81 -55.96 -1.93
CA ILE A 598 39.33 -56.59 -3.15
C ILE A 598 38.23 -55.76 -3.78
N VAL A 599 38.44 -55.38 -5.04
CA VAL A 599 37.50 -54.62 -5.86
C VAL A 599 37.10 -55.45 -7.05
N CYS A 600 35.79 -55.70 -7.16
CA CYS A 600 35.18 -56.45 -8.25
C CYS A 600 34.40 -55.46 -9.14
N SER A 601 35.03 -54.96 -10.19
CA SER A 601 34.44 -53.91 -11.02
C SER A 601 33.35 -54.43 -11.95
N THR A 602 32.47 -53.52 -12.39
CA THR A 602 31.37 -53.77 -13.33
C THR A 602 31.85 -54.14 -14.73
N ASP A 603 33.03 -53.67 -15.14
CA ASP A 603 33.70 -54.02 -16.41
C ASP A 603 34.38 -55.41 -16.36
N GLY A 604 34.24 -56.15 -15.26
CA GLY A 604 34.75 -57.51 -15.14
C GLY A 604 36.25 -57.60 -14.89
N ARG A 605 36.80 -56.67 -14.11
CA ARG A 605 38.16 -56.78 -13.57
C ARG A 605 38.13 -57.07 -12.07
N MET A 606 39.00 -57.96 -11.63
CA MET A 606 39.25 -58.23 -10.22
C MET A 606 40.57 -57.56 -9.85
N THR A 607 40.52 -56.62 -8.91
CA THR A 607 41.71 -55.98 -8.34
C THR A 607 41.85 -56.38 -6.89
N VAL A 608 43.00 -56.92 -6.51
CA VAL A 608 43.24 -57.47 -5.18
C VAL A 608 44.56 -56.96 -4.64
N VAL A 609 44.54 -56.37 -3.45
CA VAL A 609 45.68 -56.19 -2.58
C VAL A 609 45.58 -57.25 -1.50
N ALA A 610 46.49 -58.23 -1.52
CA ALA A 610 46.55 -59.30 -0.53
C ALA A 610 47.78 -59.14 0.35
N ASP A 611 47.62 -59.42 1.65
CA ASP A 611 48.67 -59.47 2.65
C ASP A 611 49.23 -60.89 2.75
N LEU A 612 50.48 -61.04 2.37
CA LEU A 612 51.21 -62.29 2.41
C LEU A 612 52.15 -62.40 3.62
N SER A 613 52.12 -61.45 4.56
CA SER A 613 52.93 -61.49 5.79
C SER A 613 52.94 -62.86 6.48
N PRO A 614 51.80 -63.59 6.61
CA PRO A 614 51.78 -64.91 7.25
C PRO A 614 52.64 -65.98 6.55
N VAL A 615 52.86 -65.84 5.24
CA VAL A 615 53.61 -66.83 4.42
C VAL A 615 55.01 -66.35 4.03
N VAL A 616 55.31 -65.06 4.16
CA VAL A 616 56.65 -64.49 3.90
C VAL A 616 57.71 -65.11 4.82
N SER A 617 57.38 -65.39 6.08
CA SER A 617 58.26 -66.07 7.04
C SER A 617 58.68 -67.49 6.60
N SER A 618 57.92 -68.11 5.70
CA SER A 618 58.17 -69.46 5.14
C SER A 618 59.02 -69.43 3.86
N GLY A 619 59.68 -68.31 3.55
CA GLY A 619 60.57 -68.16 2.39
C GLY A 619 59.86 -67.78 1.08
N VAL A 620 58.61 -67.30 1.15
CA VAL A 620 57.85 -66.82 0.00
C VAL A 620 58.27 -65.39 -0.34
N ILE A 621 58.56 -65.12 -1.61
CA ILE A 621 58.84 -63.77 -2.13
C ILE A 621 57.56 -63.25 -2.82
N PRO A 622 56.90 -62.19 -2.28
CA PRO A 622 55.66 -61.63 -2.83
C PRO A 622 55.71 -61.34 -4.34
N ALA A 623 56.83 -60.80 -4.84
CA ALA A 623 57.01 -60.52 -6.28
C ALA A 623 57.07 -61.78 -7.19
N ARG A 624 57.26 -62.98 -6.62
CA ARG A 624 57.33 -64.26 -7.36
C ARG A 624 56.07 -65.09 -7.24
N THR A 625 55.01 -64.51 -6.70
CA THR A 625 53.71 -65.14 -6.61
C THR A 625 53.00 -65.05 -7.95
N SER A 626 52.09 -65.98 -8.21
CA SER A 626 51.31 -65.99 -9.44
C SER A 626 49.88 -66.43 -9.16
N LEU A 627 48.97 -66.07 -10.05
CA LEU A 627 47.62 -66.63 -10.08
C LEU A 627 47.67 -68.10 -10.57
N ILE A 628 46.51 -68.73 -10.75
CA ILE A 628 46.41 -70.14 -11.22
C ILE A 628 47.25 -70.39 -12.49
N ARG A 629 47.35 -69.40 -13.38
CA ARG A 629 48.28 -69.42 -14.51
C ARG A 629 49.58 -68.70 -14.15
N GLU A 630 50.70 -69.40 -14.28
CA GLU A 630 52.03 -68.92 -13.86
C GLU A 630 52.49 -67.62 -14.55
N HIS A 631 52.00 -67.31 -15.75
CA HIS A 631 52.32 -66.05 -16.45
C HIS A 631 51.62 -64.82 -15.87
N CYS A 632 50.63 -65.00 -14.99
CA CYS A 632 49.92 -63.92 -14.34
C CYS A 632 50.56 -63.60 -12.99
N GLY A 633 51.59 -62.75 -13.02
CA GLY A 633 52.25 -62.20 -11.83
C GLY A 633 51.59 -60.92 -11.30
N PRO A 634 52.02 -60.43 -10.12
CA PRO A 634 51.50 -59.20 -9.53
C PRO A 634 51.94 -57.96 -10.33
N ILE A 635 51.11 -56.92 -10.31
CA ILE A 635 51.39 -55.60 -10.91
C ILE A 635 52.35 -54.81 -10.04
N GLU A 636 52.14 -54.86 -8.72
CA GLU A 636 53.03 -54.29 -7.71
C GLU A 636 53.22 -55.32 -6.59
N ALA A 637 54.39 -55.33 -5.99
CA ALA A 637 54.67 -56.13 -4.80
C ALA A 637 55.62 -55.36 -3.88
N ASP A 638 55.35 -55.38 -2.58
CA ASP A 638 56.28 -54.94 -1.54
C ASP A 638 56.82 -56.15 -0.76
N ASN A 639 57.44 -55.93 0.41
CA ASN A 639 58.01 -57.01 1.21
C ASN A 639 56.97 -58.00 1.77
N THR A 640 55.71 -57.58 1.83
CA THR A 640 54.63 -58.28 2.52
C THR A 640 53.35 -58.42 1.70
N ARG A 641 53.10 -57.54 0.72
CA ARG A 641 51.83 -57.41 0.02
C ARG A 641 52.01 -57.48 -1.49
N VAL A 642 50.94 -57.87 -2.16
CA VAL A 642 50.88 -57.99 -3.62
C VAL A 642 49.61 -57.37 -4.15
N LEU A 643 49.73 -56.68 -5.27
CA LEU A 643 48.62 -56.14 -6.05
C LEU A 643 48.46 -56.95 -7.33
N PHE A 644 47.29 -57.56 -7.51
CA PHE A 644 46.87 -58.16 -8.78
C PHE A 644 45.72 -57.36 -9.36
N SER A 645 45.69 -57.14 -10.67
CA SER A 645 44.51 -56.58 -11.35
C SER A 645 44.35 -57.23 -12.72
N PHE A 646 43.33 -58.07 -12.86
CA PHE A 646 43.18 -58.92 -14.04
C PHE A 646 41.71 -59.04 -14.45
N PRO A 647 41.41 -59.16 -15.76
CA PRO A 647 40.07 -59.49 -16.22
C PRO A 647 39.61 -60.86 -15.71
N LEU A 648 38.33 -60.99 -15.35
CA LEU A 648 37.78 -62.21 -14.75
C LEU A 648 37.93 -63.45 -15.65
N HIS A 649 37.96 -63.29 -16.97
CA HIS A 649 38.08 -64.38 -17.94
C HIS A 649 39.53 -64.81 -18.24
N THR A 650 40.53 -64.13 -17.69
CA THR A 650 41.96 -64.45 -17.88
C THR A 650 42.55 -65.14 -16.66
N CYS A 651 43.86 -65.45 -16.70
CA CYS A 651 44.63 -65.95 -15.55
C CYS A 651 44.11 -67.22 -14.87
N GLY A 652 43.30 -68.02 -15.56
CA GLY A 652 42.83 -69.32 -15.08
C GLY A 652 41.71 -69.26 -14.04
N SER A 653 40.97 -68.15 -13.96
CA SER A 653 39.85 -68.01 -13.04
C SER A 653 38.81 -69.12 -13.23
N ILE A 654 38.45 -69.77 -12.13
CA ILE A 654 37.45 -70.83 -12.05
C ILE A 654 36.08 -70.18 -11.88
N ILE A 655 35.15 -70.50 -12.77
CA ILE A 655 33.79 -69.96 -12.76
C ILE A 655 32.87 -70.97 -12.07
N LYS A 656 32.14 -70.52 -11.05
CA LYS A 656 31.10 -71.29 -10.37
C LYS A 656 29.75 -70.61 -10.56
N LEU A 657 28.86 -71.28 -11.28
CA LEU A 657 27.46 -70.86 -11.47
C LEU A 657 26.64 -71.31 -10.24
N GLY A 658 26.09 -70.34 -9.51
CA GLY A 658 25.08 -70.55 -8.48
C GLY A 658 23.66 -70.40 -9.03
N LYS A 659 22.64 -70.58 -8.17
CA LYS A 659 21.23 -70.43 -8.60
C LYS A 659 20.92 -69.03 -9.14
N ASN A 660 21.41 -67.98 -8.47
CA ASN A 660 21.14 -66.56 -8.82
C ASN A 660 22.42 -65.71 -8.92
N SER A 661 23.61 -66.32 -8.97
CA SER A 661 24.89 -65.60 -9.02
C SER A 661 25.98 -66.37 -9.77
N VAL A 662 26.99 -65.65 -10.26
CA VAL A 662 28.21 -66.21 -10.85
C VAL A 662 29.40 -65.81 -9.99
N THR A 663 30.14 -66.78 -9.49
CA THR A 663 31.37 -66.55 -8.71
C THR A 663 32.60 -66.87 -9.55
N TYR A 664 33.49 -65.90 -9.70
CA TYR A 664 34.80 -66.07 -10.30
C TYR A 664 35.81 -66.21 -9.18
N LYS A 665 36.54 -67.32 -9.16
CA LYS A 665 37.53 -67.64 -8.14
C LYS A 665 38.91 -67.80 -8.78
N ASN A 666 39.91 -67.16 -8.20
CA ASN A 666 41.32 -67.38 -8.53
C ASN A 666 42.11 -67.70 -7.26
N LYS A 667 43.34 -68.17 -7.42
CA LYS A 667 44.19 -68.64 -6.34
C LYS A 667 45.59 -68.06 -6.52
N ILE A 668 46.02 -67.24 -5.56
CA ILE A 668 47.40 -66.78 -5.46
C ILE A 668 48.21 -67.95 -4.93
N SER A 669 49.11 -68.45 -5.78
CA SER A 669 49.93 -69.63 -5.55
C SER A 669 51.39 -69.22 -5.37
N PHE A 670 52.10 -69.97 -4.53
CA PHE A 670 53.51 -69.74 -4.24
C PHE A 670 54.34 -70.95 -4.70
N SER A 671 55.38 -70.73 -5.49
CA SER A 671 56.31 -71.80 -5.86
C SER A 671 57.35 -72.01 -4.75
N LYS A 672 57.18 -73.04 -3.91
CA LYS A 672 58.26 -73.50 -3.02
C LYS A 672 59.35 -74.13 -3.89
N LYS A 673 60.58 -73.62 -3.85
CA LYS A 673 61.74 -74.37 -4.37
C LYS A 673 61.88 -75.64 -3.52
N GLN A 674 61.69 -76.81 -4.14
CA GLN A 674 61.91 -78.12 -3.54
C GLN A 674 63.34 -78.23 -3.00
N THR A 675 63.46 -78.48 -1.69
CA THR A 675 64.54 -79.33 -1.15
C THR A 675 63.99 -80.76 -1.09
N PRO A 676 64.75 -81.80 -1.51
CA PRO A 676 64.19 -83.14 -1.63
C PRO A 676 64.24 -83.87 -0.28
N ALA A 677 63.07 -84.19 0.30
CA ALA A 677 62.79 -85.49 0.94
C ALA A 677 61.40 -85.55 1.61
N ILE A 678 60.61 -86.54 1.18
CA ILE A 678 59.63 -87.37 1.92
C ILE A 678 58.28 -86.72 2.34
N SER A 679 57.27 -87.08 1.55
CA SER A 679 55.83 -87.23 1.83
C SER A 679 55.25 -86.76 3.17
N SER A 680 54.46 -85.68 3.11
CA SER A 680 53.21 -85.50 3.87
C SER A 680 52.34 -84.45 3.16
N ASN A 681 51.03 -84.68 3.11
CA ASN A 681 49.97 -83.85 2.50
C ASN A 681 50.34 -82.41 2.11
N ASN A 682 50.29 -82.14 0.80
CA ASN A 682 50.39 -80.80 0.22
C ASN A 682 49.12 -79.97 0.53
N ASP A 683 49.03 -79.38 1.73
CA ASP A 683 48.29 -78.13 1.85
C ASP A 683 49.21 -77.00 1.38
N ILE A 684 49.05 -76.63 0.11
CA ILE A 684 49.70 -75.45 -0.46
C ILE A 684 49.02 -74.25 0.21
N ASP A 685 49.72 -73.63 1.17
CA ASP A 685 49.37 -72.30 1.68
C ASP A 685 49.07 -71.40 0.50
N SER A 686 47.87 -70.88 0.45
CA SER A 686 47.40 -70.16 -0.72
C SER A 686 46.27 -69.24 -0.35
N VAL A 687 46.24 -68.11 -1.05
CA VAL A 687 45.21 -67.09 -0.85
C VAL A 687 44.21 -67.23 -1.98
N THR A 688 42.99 -67.61 -1.62
CA THR A 688 41.88 -67.66 -2.56
C THR A 688 41.28 -66.27 -2.67
N VAL A 689 41.07 -65.79 -3.90
CA VAL A 689 40.39 -64.53 -4.18
C VAL A 689 39.16 -64.82 -5.01
N GLN A 690 38.02 -64.22 -4.66
CA GLN A 690 36.78 -64.47 -5.40
C GLN A 690 35.91 -63.22 -5.50
N CYS A 691 35.22 -63.08 -6.64
CA CYS A 691 34.23 -62.04 -6.91
C CYS A 691 32.92 -62.72 -7.31
N THR A 692 31.82 -62.36 -6.65
CA THR A 692 30.50 -62.91 -6.94
C THR A 692 29.57 -61.82 -7.48
N TYR A 693 28.96 -62.08 -8.64
CA TYR A 693 28.04 -61.16 -9.31
C TYR A 693 26.64 -61.76 -9.39
N PRO A 694 25.57 -60.98 -9.21
CA PRO A 694 24.20 -61.47 -9.42
C PRO A 694 23.94 -61.78 -10.89
N LEU A 695 23.26 -62.90 -11.18
CA LEU A 695 22.97 -63.34 -12.56
C LEU A 695 22.08 -62.35 -13.32
N ALA A 696 21.14 -61.71 -12.63
CA ALA A 696 20.22 -60.74 -13.23
C ALA A 696 20.94 -59.47 -13.74
N GLY A 697 22.06 -59.09 -13.11
CA GLY A 697 22.83 -57.91 -13.48
C GLY A 697 23.94 -58.18 -14.49
N LEU A 698 23.90 -59.28 -15.24
CA LEU A 698 24.91 -59.65 -16.24
C LEU A 698 24.31 -59.54 -17.65
N HIS A 699 24.25 -58.31 -18.18
CA HIS A 699 23.57 -57.99 -19.44
C HIS A 699 24.13 -58.69 -20.69
N ARG A 700 25.41 -59.08 -20.72
CA ARG A 700 26.08 -59.53 -21.97
C ARG A 700 27.00 -60.75 -21.86
N LEU A 701 26.81 -61.59 -20.84
CA LEU A 701 27.72 -62.72 -20.61
C LEU A 701 27.80 -63.72 -21.80
N PHE A 702 26.70 -63.88 -22.54
CA PHE A 702 26.54 -64.94 -23.53
C PHE A 702 26.43 -64.47 -24.99
N SER A 703 26.35 -63.15 -25.25
CA SER A 703 26.10 -62.60 -26.59
C SER A 703 27.31 -61.91 -27.23
N ALA A 704 28.29 -61.43 -26.46
CA ALA A 704 29.39 -60.61 -26.98
C ALA A 704 30.81 -61.04 -26.53
N TYR A 705 30.98 -62.16 -25.81
CA TYR A 705 32.24 -62.56 -25.16
C TYR A 705 32.90 -61.46 -24.29
N ARG A 706 32.12 -60.45 -23.87
CA ARG A 706 32.57 -59.33 -23.05
C ARG A 706 31.76 -59.32 -21.77
N PHE A 707 32.45 -59.40 -20.63
CA PHE A 707 31.81 -59.27 -19.32
C PHE A 707 31.45 -57.81 -19.08
N GLU A 708 30.21 -57.57 -18.72
CA GLU A 708 29.69 -56.26 -18.31
C GLU A 708 28.54 -56.54 -17.33
N SER A 709 28.61 -55.90 -16.15
CA SER A 709 27.62 -56.07 -15.09
C SER A 709 27.08 -54.72 -14.64
N ASP A 710 25.81 -54.69 -14.29
CA ASP A 710 25.10 -53.47 -13.84
C ASP A 710 25.47 -53.08 -12.41
N THR A 711 26.04 -54.02 -11.65
CA THR A 711 26.42 -53.84 -10.25
C THR A 711 27.82 -54.37 -10.00
N ALA A 712 28.54 -53.75 -9.06
CA ALA A 712 29.86 -54.24 -8.63
C ALA A 712 29.72 -55.61 -7.94
N GLY A 713 30.72 -56.47 -8.12
CA GLY A 713 30.72 -57.81 -7.51
C GLY A 713 31.06 -57.76 -6.03
N VAL A 714 30.64 -58.78 -5.28
CA VAL A 714 31.04 -58.95 -3.88
C VAL A 714 32.37 -59.72 -3.84
N GLY A 715 33.42 -59.05 -3.39
CA GLY A 715 34.77 -59.58 -3.26
C GLY A 715 35.01 -60.30 -1.93
N CYS A 716 35.80 -61.35 -1.94
CA CYS A 716 36.27 -62.03 -0.73
C CYS A 716 37.69 -62.57 -0.93
N ILE A 717 38.54 -62.34 0.07
CA ILE A 717 39.90 -62.90 0.17
C ILE A 717 39.86 -63.94 1.30
N VAL A 718 40.33 -65.15 1.03
CA VAL A 718 40.33 -66.26 1.98
C VAL A 718 41.74 -66.82 2.08
N HIS A 719 42.36 -66.66 3.25
CA HIS A 719 43.64 -67.28 3.60
C HIS A 719 43.41 -68.72 4.05
N SER A 720 44.21 -69.65 3.53
CA SER A 720 44.20 -71.04 4.01
C SER A 720 45.02 -71.11 5.30
N ALA A 721 44.43 -71.51 6.43
CA ALA A 721 45.17 -71.72 7.69
C ALA A 721 44.69 -72.96 8.46
N HIS A 722 45.66 -73.63 9.10
CA HIS A 722 45.60 -74.87 9.89
C HIS A 722 44.31 -75.15 10.68
N SER A 723 43.82 -76.38 10.56
CA SER A 723 42.79 -76.97 11.42
C SER A 723 43.27 -77.11 12.87
N THR A 724 42.50 -76.58 13.82
CA THR A 724 42.34 -77.18 15.15
C THR A 724 40.87 -77.08 15.54
N ASP A 725 40.25 -78.24 15.73
CA ASP A 725 39.01 -78.40 16.49
C ASP A 725 39.26 -77.87 17.91
N ASP A 726 38.46 -76.90 18.35
CA ASP A 726 37.85 -77.00 19.67
C ASP A 726 36.58 -76.16 19.76
N LEU A 727 35.53 -76.87 20.16
CA LEU A 727 34.22 -76.37 20.50
C LEU A 727 34.32 -75.62 21.84
N GLN A 728 34.36 -74.29 21.83
CA GLN A 728 33.94 -73.48 22.98
C GLN A 728 33.51 -72.08 22.56
N SER A 729 32.20 -71.86 22.67
CA SER A 729 31.51 -70.57 22.59
C SER A 729 32.00 -69.55 23.63
N PRO A 730 31.92 -68.25 23.32
CA PRO A 730 31.42 -67.28 24.30
C PRO A 730 30.23 -66.46 23.77
N THR A 731 29.11 -66.67 24.44
CA THR A 731 28.15 -65.67 24.92
C THR A 731 27.66 -64.57 23.97
N VAL A 732 26.48 -64.84 23.40
CA VAL A 732 25.51 -63.85 22.95
C VAL A 732 24.94 -63.11 24.17
N LEU A 733 24.97 -61.77 24.18
CA LEU A 733 24.00 -60.97 24.93
C LEU A 733 22.81 -60.73 23.99
N GLN A 734 21.69 -61.41 24.25
CA GLN A 734 20.45 -61.32 23.47
C GLN A 734 19.60 -60.13 23.92
N THR A 735 18.86 -59.52 22.99
CA THR A 735 17.37 -59.55 22.92
C THR A 735 16.84 -58.67 21.76
N PRO A 736 15.64 -58.92 21.20
CA PRO A 736 15.08 -60.20 20.77
C PRO A 736 14.52 -60.15 19.33
N VAL A 737 14.60 -61.26 18.58
CA VAL A 737 13.67 -61.52 17.46
C VAL A 737 13.07 -62.91 17.68
N PRO A 738 11.74 -63.05 17.72
CA PRO A 738 11.12 -64.37 17.76
C PRO A 738 11.28 -65.06 16.41
N SER A 739 11.73 -66.30 16.50
CA SER A 739 11.88 -67.28 15.43
C SER A 739 10.63 -67.48 14.58
N THR A 740 10.79 -67.78 13.29
CA THR A 740 10.50 -69.14 12.77
C THR A 740 11.00 -69.38 11.35
N ARG A 741 11.38 -70.64 11.12
CA ARG A 741 11.85 -71.26 9.88
C ARG A 741 10.70 -71.58 8.91
N CYS A 742 11.09 -71.64 7.63
CA CYS A 742 10.64 -72.53 6.55
C CYS A 742 9.23 -72.38 5.92
N ASN A 743 9.32 -72.05 4.62
CA ASN A 743 8.64 -72.64 3.46
C ASN A 743 7.28 -72.12 2.97
N PHE A 744 7.34 -71.76 1.68
CA PHE A 744 6.32 -71.80 0.63
C PHE A 744 5.18 -72.81 0.84
N GLN A 745 3.95 -72.31 0.73
CA GLN A 745 2.91 -72.86 -0.15
C GLN A 745 1.86 -71.79 -0.49
N ASP A 746 2.00 -71.22 -1.69
CA ASP A 746 1.02 -71.26 -2.77
C ASP A 746 -0.41 -70.66 -2.66
N LEU A 747 -0.64 -69.72 -3.59
CA LEU A 747 -1.60 -69.77 -4.72
C LEU A 747 -2.79 -68.78 -4.77
N PHE A 748 -2.84 -68.09 -5.91
CA PHE A 748 -3.99 -67.51 -6.64
C PHE A 748 -4.82 -66.40 -5.97
N LYS A 749 -4.78 -65.19 -6.55
CA LYS A 749 -5.84 -64.67 -7.45
C LYS A 749 -5.59 -63.21 -7.88
N TYR A 750 -5.68 -63.02 -9.20
CA TYR A 750 -5.69 -61.81 -10.03
C TYR A 750 -4.36 -61.11 -10.29
#